data_AF-A0A4W3IFY8-F1
#
_entry.id   AF-A0A4W3IFY8-F1
#
_cell.length_a   1.000
_cell.length_b   1.000
_cell.length_c   1.000
_cell.angle_alpha   90.00
_cell.angle_beta   90.00
_cell.angle_gamma   90.00
#
_symmetry.space_group_name_H-M   'P 1'
#
loop_
_entity.id
_entity.type
_entity.pdbx_description
1 polymer ?
#
loop_
_entity_poly.entity_id
_entity_poly.type
_entity_poly.pdbx_seq_one_letter_code
_entity_poly.pdbx_strand_id
1 'polypeptide(L)'
;MYSKGIIPASSIITVRGIGDSKFEVLTSNRTFTFRVEKEGERDDWINKLLNAVKSQSNTFPHLGSRSNVSFEKSGYLELKGYKARIFIALKGVKVWIYKNEQDFKSGVGITTVDTNVATVKDVDRKGFELSTPFRNFSFTAESEREKQDWIETLEGSIAESLSDYEVAEKIWFNESNRSCADCRSLDPEWASINLCVVICKKCAGQHRSLGSNISKVRSLKLDISIWSNELVELFIVVGNKNANSFWTANLKAEEELDMDALPDRRLEFITQKYKERKFRKIPLTFLTQEELNKSLCQAVVKQDVLETMSLVFSGADAMCATGDATHCTPYLLAQKAGQRLQMEFLFHNKLSVIPKIDSPSEAAVHSQTSCSTFLCGFLYKAINTTKTVSEKRLKEEFNKRWCTLEGGFLSYYESDKSATPNGRIDISEVVCLGVNKPDLTWGTGVSYTFEMYLLSECLFSFGTDSAETLKDWTRAICKCFIPAVVENLLKKDYELIGRLYYKDVHNLERWSAGWFTLEKSKLCFCPEQDGAEEDSVYLKRLQELTVTTQLEHNEKKDVLLLVEKGRTLYMHGHTKLDFTVWHMAIKKAAGTDGNALRDQQLSKNDIPIIVDSCIAFVTQYGLNCEGMYRKNGTPSRVSQLLDQFRKDARNVKLRAGEHQLGDVADVLKRFLFEMDDALLTKELYPYWLSALDVQDEKERLEKYRMLIQTLPRVNRVTLAALIGHLYRVQKCSEMNQMSTQSLSQVLSSYLFQTEGQNKQEENVTEDLINLYVRLFDVNEDQVKQMDIENSYIMTWKDTQIPQTVDLIIEVYLEKKEPDSSYMLRVSPTMTAEELTHSVLEMKNVISDKKDVWVTFEVIENGDLERPLHHKENVLDQVLQWSLLSEPESAYLIVKQFQAAKAIKTYLAANSTLEPGKAGNLKWREEPSKLLSGNKFQDRYCVLKDEKLLLYKDMKVSVHSTLIGREILKSGWF
;
A
#
# COMPACT_ATOMS: atom_id res chain seq x y z
N MET A 1 -17.52 -13.05 17.07
CA MET A 1 -16.99 -14.44 16.92
C MET A 1 -17.60 -15.09 15.67
N TYR A 2 -16.97 -16.15 15.14
CA TYR A 2 -17.21 -16.65 13.79
C TYR A 2 -17.93 -18.01 13.77
N SER A 3 -18.96 -18.14 12.94
CA SER A 3 -19.73 -19.38 12.80
C SER A 3 -18.92 -20.50 12.12
N LYS A 4 -19.51 -21.70 12.10
CA LYS A 4 -19.04 -22.88 11.35
C LYS A 4 -20.10 -23.44 10.40
N GLY A 5 -21.26 -22.80 10.35
CA GLY A 5 -22.31 -22.95 9.35
C GLY A 5 -23.23 -21.74 9.42
N ILE A 6 -23.77 -21.34 8.28
CA ILE A 6 -24.79 -20.30 8.10
C ILE A 6 -25.80 -20.92 7.17
N ILE A 7 -27.04 -21.11 7.61
CA ILE A 7 -28.15 -21.55 6.76
C ILE A 7 -29.11 -20.36 6.66
N PRO A 8 -29.09 -19.57 5.57
CA PRO A 8 -30.09 -18.54 5.35
C PRO A 8 -31.49 -19.16 5.32
N ALA A 9 -32.49 -18.48 5.86
CA ALA A 9 -33.86 -18.97 5.79
C ALA A 9 -34.32 -19.19 4.32
N SER A 10 -33.82 -18.38 3.37
CA SER A 10 -34.04 -18.53 1.92
C SER A 10 -33.56 -19.85 1.33
N SER A 11 -32.68 -20.57 2.02
CA SER A 11 -32.15 -21.86 1.57
C SER A 11 -32.93 -23.07 2.13
N ILE A 12 -33.80 -22.83 3.12
CA ILE A 12 -34.58 -23.87 3.81
C ILE A 12 -35.90 -24.07 3.08
N ILE A 13 -36.12 -25.28 2.58
CA ILE A 13 -37.36 -25.67 1.90
C ILE A 13 -38.44 -26.03 2.93
N THR A 14 -38.08 -26.78 3.98
CA THR A 14 -39.01 -27.15 5.04
C THR A 14 -38.29 -27.60 6.32
N VAL A 15 -39.02 -27.64 7.44
CA VAL A 15 -38.54 -28.12 8.74
C VAL A 15 -39.59 -29.08 9.32
N ARG A 16 -39.17 -30.26 9.79
CA ARG A 16 -40.06 -31.34 10.27
C ARG A 16 -39.57 -32.02 11.56
N GLY A 17 -40.46 -32.40 12.47
CA GLY A 17 -40.10 -33.16 13.68
C GLY A 17 -39.87 -34.65 13.41
N ILE A 18 -38.96 -35.31 14.16
CA ILE A 18 -38.69 -36.75 14.10
C ILE A 18 -38.50 -37.31 15.52
N GLY A 19 -39.58 -37.88 16.07
CA GLY A 19 -39.61 -38.31 17.47
C GLY A 19 -39.47 -37.12 18.44
N ASP A 20 -39.48 -37.41 19.74
CA ASP A 20 -39.81 -36.40 20.75
C ASP A 20 -38.71 -35.35 20.98
N SER A 21 -37.47 -35.67 20.59
CA SER A 21 -36.28 -34.84 20.82
C SER A 21 -35.52 -34.40 19.56
N LYS A 22 -36.01 -34.68 18.34
CA LYS A 22 -35.27 -34.34 17.08
C LYS A 22 -36.14 -33.66 16.04
N PHE A 23 -35.52 -32.90 15.15
CA PHE A 23 -36.14 -32.30 13.98
C PHE A 23 -35.15 -32.22 12.82
N GLU A 24 -35.64 -32.08 11.59
CA GLU A 24 -34.83 -31.94 10.38
C GLU A 24 -35.13 -30.62 9.69
N VAL A 25 -34.07 -29.95 9.25
CA VAL A 25 -34.11 -28.80 8.33
C VAL A 25 -33.67 -29.31 6.97
N LEU A 26 -34.54 -29.21 5.96
CA LEU A 26 -34.27 -29.65 4.59
C LEU A 26 -33.98 -28.44 3.72
N THR A 27 -32.84 -28.46 3.03
CA THR A 27 -32.53 -27.55 1.91
C THR A 27 -32.63 -28.31 0.59
N SER A 28 -32.47 -27.62 -0.53
CA SER A 28 -32.52 -28.23 -1.88
C SER A 28 -31.58 -29.41 -2.09
N ASN A 29 -30.43 -29.40 -1.41
CA ASN A 29 -29.34 -30.35 -1.67
C ASN A 29 -28.88 -31.13 -0.42
N ARG A 30 -29.40 -30.81 0.79
CA ARG A 30 -28.94 -31.40 2.07
C ARG A 30 -30.06 -31.51 3.09
N THR A 31 -29.98 -32.53 3.95
CA THR A 31 -30.81 -32.66 5.15
C THR A 31 -29.96 -32.52 6.40
N PHE A 32 -30.43 -31.68 7.32
CA PHE A 32 -29.76 -31.34 8.58
C PHE A 32 -30.63 -31.79 9.75
N THR A 33 -30.29 -32.91 10.39
CA THR A 33 -31.02 -33.46 11.54
C THR A 33 -30.48 -32.88 12.84
N PHE A 34 -31.29 -32.11 13.56
CA PHE A 34 -31.01 -31.54 14.87
C PHE A 34 -31.70 -32.32 15.99
N ARG A 35 -31.13 -32.28 17.19
CA ARG A 35 -31.64 -32.88 18.43
C ARG A 35 -31.53 -31.87 19.56
N VAL A 36 -32.64 -31.65 20.26
CA VAL A 36 -32.71 -30.87 21.51
C VAL A 36 -32.44 -31.76 22.72
N GLU A 37 -31.91 -31.17 23.79
CA GLU A 37 -31.64 -31.91 25.04
C GLU A 37 -32.77 -31.79 26.08
N LYS A 38 -33.67 -30.81 25.95
CA LYS A 38 -34.84 -30.65 26.82
C LYS A 38 -36.14 -30.89 26.05
N GLU A 39 -37.12 -31.46 26.73
CA GLU A 39 -38.49 -31.58 26.24
C GLU A 39 -39.11 -30.19 25.97
N GLY A 40 -39.99 -30.11 24.97
CA GLY A 40 -40.62 -28.85 24.53
C GLY A 40 -39.75 -27.94 23.65
N GLU A 41 -38.41 -27.94 23.78
CA GLU A 41 -37.54 -27.05 22.98
C GLU A 41 -37.60 -27.35 21.46
N ARG A 42 -37.97 -28.59 21.07
CA ARG A 42 -38.07 -29.06 19.68
C ARG A 42 -39.02 -28.19 18.85
N ASP A 43 -40.27 -28.07 19.30
CA ASP A 43 -41.34 -27.48 18.49
C ASP A 43 -41.21 -25.96 18.39
N ASP A 44 -40.70 -25.31 19.44
CA ASP A 44 -40.34 -23.89 19.39
C ASP A 44 -39.17 -23.63 18.41
N TRP A 45 -38.21 -24.55 18.28
CA TRP A 45 -37.18 -24.45 17.22
C TRP A 45 -37.78 -24.61 15.81
N ILE A 46 -38.67 -25.58 15.60
CA ILE A 46 -39.36 -25.79 14.33
C ILE A 46 -40.19 -24.54 13.95
N ASN A 47 -40.99 -24.03 14.89
CA ASN A 47 -41.88 -22.88 14.66
C ASN A 47 -41.11 -21.59 14.34
N LYS A 48 -40.06 -21.27 15.11
CA LYS A 48 -39.23 -20.07 14.83
C LYS A 48 -38.53 -20.17 13.46
N LEU A 49 -38.05 -21.35 13.06
CA LEU A 49 -37.46 -21.56 11.74
C LEU A 49 -38.48 -21.48 10.60
N LEU A 50 -39.65 -22.13 10.74
CA LEU A 50 -40.71 -22.05 9.73
C LEU A 50 -41.25 -20.61 9.55
N ASN A 51 -41.28 -19.81 10.61
CA ASN A 51 -41.67 -18.40 10.51
C ASN A 51 -40.62 -17.56 9.75
N ALA A 52 -39.33 -17.80 9.96
CA ALA A 52 -38.25 -17.14 9.20
C ALA A 52 -38.19 -17.60 7.71
N VAL A 53 -38.73 -18.77 7.37
CA VAL A 53 -38.91 -19.18 5.97
C VAL A 53 -40.12 -18.49 5.34
N LYS A 54 -41.23 -18.38 6.08
CA LYS A 54 -42.48 -17.74 5.61
C LYS A 54 -42.36 -16.21 5.44
N SER A 55 -41.59 -15.54 6.29
CA SER A 55 -41.30 -14.09 6.16
C SER A 55 -40.75 -13.75 4.77
N GLN A 56 -39.92 -14.64 4.21
CA GLN A 56 -39.30 -14.48 2.89
C GLN A 56 -40.19 -14.91 1.72
N SER A 57 -41.01 -15.96 1.87
CA SER A 57 -41.97 -16.33 0.82
C SER A 57 -43.03 -15.24 0.56
N ASN A 58 -43.32 -14.42 1.57
CA ASN A 58 -44.23 -13.28 1.46
C ASN A 58 -43.57 -12.01 0.88
N THR A 59 -42.25 -11.97 0.69
CA THR A 59 -41.57 -10.76 0.16
C THR A 59 -41.44 -10.74 -1.36
N PHE A 60 -41.51 -11.89 -2.06
CA PHE A 60 -41.62 -11.94 -3.52
C PHE A 60 -42.40 -13.16 -4.03
N PRO A 61 -43.66 -12.98 -4.50
CA PRO A 61 -44.32 -13.97 -5.33
C PRO A 61 -43.76 -13.91 -6.78
N HIS A 62 -43.46 -15.08 -7.34
CA HIS A 62 -43.24 -15.33 -8.78
C HIS A 62 -42.55 -14.22 -9.62
N LEU A 63 -41.22 -14.27 -9.72
CA LEU A 63 -40.57 -14.17 -11.04
C LEU A 63 -39.18 -14.84 -11.05
N GLY A 64 -38.95 -15.71 -12.03
CA GLY A 64 -37.71 -16.46 -12.14
C GLY A 64 -36.62 -15.69 -12.90
N SER A 65 -35.72 -15.02 -12.17
CA SER A 65 -34.33 -14.83 -12.61
C SER A 65 -33.44 -14.50 -11.41
N ARG A 66 -32.31 -15.20 -11.27
CA ARG A 66 -31.33 -14.92 -10.20
C ARG A 66 -30.63 -13.59 -10.49
N SER A 67 -30.90 -12.56 -9.70
CA SER A 67 -30.12 -11.32 -9.71
C SER A 67 -28.71 -11.58 -9.19
N ASN A 68 -27.72 -11.65 -10.07
CA ASN A 68 -26.32 -11.87 -9.71
C ASN A 68 -25.76 -10.64 -8.99
N VAL A 69 -25.66 -10.70 -7.67
CA VAL A 69 -24.97 -9.70 -6.85
C VAL A 69 -23.46 -9.81 -7.10
N SER A 70 -22.83 -8.73 -7.55
CA SER A 70 -21.36 -8.66 -7.64
C SER A 70 -20.75 -8.54 -6.25
N PHE A 71 -19.59 -9.19 -6.10
CA PHE A 71 -18.70 -9.12 -4.95
C PHE A 71 -17.38 -8.55 -5.45
N GLU A 72 -16.69 -7.72 -4.66
CA GLU A 72 -15.38 -7.15 -5.01
C GLU A 72 -14.37 -8.24 -5.36
N LYS A 73 -14.50 -9.41 -4.71
CA LYS A 73 -13.77 -10.62 -5.08
C LYS A 73 -14.56 -11.87 -4.70
N SER A 74 -14.47 -12.96 -5.48
CA SER A 74 -14.91 -14.29 -5.02
C SER A 74 -14.17 -15.43 -5.74
N GLY A 75 -13.99 -16.59 -5.08
CA GLY A 75 -13.22 -17.71 -5.63
C GLY A 75 -13.05 -18.92 -4.70
N TYR A 76 -12.41 -19.98 -5.17
CA TYR A 76 -12.17 -21.21 -4.39
C TYR A 76 -10.83 -21.18 -3.66
N LEU A 77 -10.83 -21.22 -2.34
CA LEU A 77 -9.65 -21.26 -1.49
C LEU A 77 -9.71 -22.46 -0.55
N GLU A 78 -8.61 -23.16 -0.33
CA GLU A 78 -8.47 -24.20 0.70
C GLU A 78 -8.26 -23.53 2.06
N LEU A 79 -9.31 -23.43 2.88
CA LEU A 79 -9.17 -22.97 4.26
C LEU A 79 -8.52 -24.06 5.11
N LYS A 80 -7.38 -23.71 5.73
CA LYS A 80 -6.62 -24.58 6.64
C LYS A 80 -7.55 -25.17 7.72
N GLY A 81 -7.60 -26.50 7.78
CA GLY A 81 -8.51 -27.26 8.65
C GLY A 81 -9.82 -27.76 8.01
N TYR A 82 -10.08 -27.47 6.73
CA TYR A 82 -11.07 -28.18 5.91
C TYR A 82 -10.36 -29.14 4.94
N LYS A 83 -10.92 -30.34 4.72
CA LYS A 83 -10.33 -31.39 3.87
C LYS A 83 -10.62 -31.23 2.37
N ALA A 84 -11.16 -30.09 1.95
CA ALA A 84 -11.54 -29.79 0.57
C ALA A 84 -11.52 -28.28 0.33
N ARG A 85 -11.39 -27.86 -0.94
CA ARG A 85 -11.49 -26.45 -1.35
C ARG A 85 -12.85 -25.87 -0.96
N ILE A 86 -12.85 -24.66 -0.44
CA ILE A 86 -14.04 -23.93 0.00
C ILE A 86 -14.18 -22.63 -0.82
N PHE A 87 -15.33 -21.96 -0.84
CA PHE A 87 -15.59 -20.80 -1.70
C PHE A 87 -15.71 -19.51 -0.87
N ILE A 88 -15.15 -18.39 -1.30
CA ILE A 88 -14.98 -17.14 -0.51
C ILE A 88 -15.45 -15.93 -1.32
N ALA A 89 -15.94 -14.87 -0.67
CA ALA A 89 -16.39 -13.64 -1.34
C ALA A 89 -16.25 -12.35 -0.46
N LEU A 90 -15.69 -11.25 -0.98
CA LEU A 90 -15.52 -9.96 -0.28
C LEU A 90 -16.50 -8.89 -0.82
N LYS A 91 -17.02 -8.04 0.07
CA LYS A 91 -17.91 -6.92 -0.23
C LYS A 91 -17.87 -5.84 0.87
N GLY A 92 -17.42 -4.64 0.54
CA GLY A 92 -17.18 -3.51 1.43
C GLY A 92 -16.25 -3.92 2.57
N VAL A 93 -16.57 -3.49 3.78
CA VAL A 93 -15.82 -3.87 4.98
C VAL A 93 -15.97 -5.35 5.39
N LYS A 94 -16.50 -6.27 4.54
CA LYS A 94 -16.84 -7.66 4.93
C LYS A 94 -16.44 -8.79 3.96
N VAL A 95 -15.77 -9.83 4.49
CA VAL A 95 -15.45 -11.09 3.79
C VAL A 95 -16.42 -12.22 4.19
N TRP A 96 -16.83 -13.08 3.26
CA TRP A 96 -17.72 -14.25 3.39
C TRP A 96 -17.01 -15.54 3.00
N ILE A 97 -17.40 -16.66 3.63
CA ILE A 97 -16.78 -17.98 3.45
C ILE A 97 -17.88 -19.05 3.35
N TYR A 98 -17.79 -20.02 2.42
CA TYR A 98 -18.79 -21.06 2.06
C TYR A 98 -18.13 -22.42 1.80
N LYS A 99 -18.81 -23.55 2.02
CA LYS A 99 -18.18 -24.91 1.92
C LYS A 99 -17.90 -25.38 0.48
N ASN A 100 -18.59 -24.85 -0.52
CA ASN A 100 -18.30 -24.96 -1.97
C ASN A 100 -19.16 -23.93 -2.74
N GLU A 101 -19.04 -23.87 -4.07
CA GLU A 101 -19.81 -22.93 -4.91
C GLU A 101 -21.32 -23.23 -4.97
N GLN A 102 -21.75 -24.48 -4.78
CA GLN A 102 -23.17 -24.83 -4.69
C GLN A 102 -23.78 -24.31 -3.38
N ASP A 103 -23.01 -24.35 -2.30
CA ASP A 103 -23.32 -23.76 -1.01
C ASP A 103 -23.31 -22.21 -1.10
N PHE A 104 -22.39 -21.60 -1.86
CA PHE A 104 -22.45 -20.16 -2.21
C PHE A 104 -23.71 -19.79 -3.02
N LYS A 105 -24.05 -20.55 -4.07
CA LYS A 105 -25.25 -20.37 -4.91
C LYS A 105 -26.58 -20.64 -4.19
N SER A 106 -26.52 -21.15 -2.96
CA SER A 106 -27.65 -21.31 -2.04
C SER A 106 -27.50 -20.43 -0.77
N GLY A 107 -26.46 -19.60 -0.69
CA GLY A 107 -26.16 -18.73 0.46
C GLY A 107 -25.70 -19.45 1.75
N VAL A 108 -25.54 -20.77 1.72
CA VAL A 108 -25.20 -21.59 2.90
C VAL A 108 -23.72 -21.45 3.24
N GLY A 109 -23.40 -20.41 4.02
CA GLY A 109 -22.05 -20.05 4.43
C GLY A 109 -21.44 -20.93 5.53
N ILE A 110 -20.17 -20.67 5.80
CA ILE A 110 -19.42 -21.10 6.98
C ILE A 110 -19.35 -19.92 7.97
N THR A 111 -18.89 -18.73 7.56
CA THR A 111 -18.77 -17.51 8.39
C THR A 111 -18.43 -16.24 7.58
N THR A 112 -18.46 -15.07 8.24
CA THR A 112 -18.05 -13.74 7.72
C THR A 112 -16.95 -13.07 8.55
N VAL A 113 -16.30 -11.99 8.10
CA VAL A 113 -15.21 -11.23 8.77
C VAL A 113 -15.32 -9.72 8.46
N ASP A 114 -14.99 -8.82 9.40
CA ASP A 114 -15.02 -7.34 9.25
C ASP A 114 -13.59 -6.75 9.16
N THR A 115 -13.37 -5.69 8.36
CA THR A 115 -12.02 -5.14 8.03
C THR A 115 -11.52 -4.00 8.91
N ASN A 116 -12.39 -3.19 9.52
CA ASN A 116 -12.00 -2.02 10.34
C ASN A 116 -11.16 -2.34 11.61
N VAL A 117 -11.16 -3.61 12.02
CA VAL A 117 -10.32 -4.15 13.11
C VAL A 117 -9.33 -5.20 12.59
N ALA A 118 -9.28 -5.43 11.28
CA ALA A 118 -8.44 -6.46 10.68
C ALA A 118 -7.07 -5.92 10.30
N THR A 119 -6.14 -6.86 10.14
CA THR A 119 -4.89 -6.69 9.42
C THR A 119 -4.74 -7.89 8.49
N VAL A 120 -4.11 -7.70 7.33
CA VAL A 120 -3.83 -8.81 6.41
C VAL A 120 -2.35 -9.16 6.46
N LYS A 121 -2.05 -10.45 6.31
CA LYS A 121 -0.68 -10.98 6.22
C LYS A 121 -0.60 -11.99 5.08
N ASP A 122 0.42 -11.82 4.24
CA ASP A 122 0.87 -12.86 3.32
C ASP A 122 1.57 -14.00 4.10
N VAL A 123 1.45 -15.26 3.67
CA VAL A 123 1.94 -16.41 4.46
C VAL A 123 2.69 -17.45 3.63
N ASP A 124 2.04 -18.08 2.66
CA ASP A 124 2.54 -19.25 1.91
C ASP A 124 2.53 -18.99 0.39
N ARG A 125 3.25 -19.81 -0.39
CA ARG A 125 3.28 -19.76 -1.87
C ARG A 125 1.91 -19.61 -2.55
N LYS A 126 0.86 -20.20 -1.98
CA LYS A 126 -0.52 -19.98 -2.44
C LYS A 126 -1.44 -19.49 -1.32
N GLY A 127 -0.91 -19.15 -0.14
CA GLY A 127 -1.74 -18.94 1.05
C GLY A 127 -1.55 -17.61 1.77
N PHE A 128 -2.64 -17.07 2.32
CA PHE A 128 -2.68 -15.79 3.02
C PHE A 128 -3.52 -15.86 4.29
N GLU A 129 -3.26 -14.99 5.27
CA GLU A 129 -4.03 -14.85 6.50
C GLU A 129 -4.70 -13.48 6.63
N LEU A 130 -6.03 -13.50 6.72
CA LEU A 130 -6.80 -12.38 7.25
C LEU A 130 -6.83 -12.48 8.79
N SER A 131 -6.14 -11.55 9.47
CA SER A 131 -5.94 -11.51 10.91
C SER A 131 -6.81 -10.44 11.55
N THR A 132 -7.93 -10.86 12.14
CA THR A 132 -8.64 -10.03 13.14
C THR A 132 -8.06 -10.32 14.53
N PRO A 133 -8.27 -9.45 15.53
CA PRO A 133 -7.72 -9.69 16.87
C PRO A 133 -8.36 -10.96 17.49
N PHE A 134 -9.43 -11.48 16.89
CA PHE A 134 -10.26 -12.56 17.42
C PHE A 134 -10.06 -13.89 16.68
N ARG A 135 -9.67 -13.86 15.40
CA ARG A 135 -9.37 -15.08 14.61
C ARG A 135 -8.57 -14.76 13.36
N ASN A 136 -7.67 -15.68 13.02
CA ASN A 136 -6.94 -15.68 11.75
C ASN A 136 -7.62 -16.68 10.81
N PHE A 137 -7.62 -16.36 9.51
CA PHE A 137 -8.16 -17.23 8.48
C PHE A 137 -7.10 -17.51 7.42
N SER A 138 -6.42 -18.64 7.55
CA SER A 138 -5.39 -19.09 6.61
C SER A 138 -6.03 -19.79 5.42
N PHE A 139 -6.05 -19.11 4.28
CA PHE A 139 -6.63 -19.58 3.03
C PHE A 139 -5.53 -19.92 2.03
N THR A 140 -5.65 -21.03 1.30
CA THR A 140 -4.70 -21.45 0.27
C THR A 140 -5.39 -21.51 -1.10
N ALA A 141 -5.07 -20.57 -1.96
CA ALA A 141 -5.55 -20.46 -3.33
C ALA A 141 -5.03 -21.59 -4.26
N GLU A 142 -5.58 -21.71 -5.47
CA GLU A 142 -5.07 -22.64 -6.48
C GLU A 142 -3.75 -22.18 -7.09
N SER A 143 -3.45 -20.89 -6.98
CA SER A 143 -2.22 -20.29 -7.49
C SER A 143 -1.74 -19.16 -6.58
N GLU A 144 -0.45 -18.87 -6.71
CA GLU A 144 0.24 -17.75 -6.07
C GLU A 144 -0.35 -16.39 -6.49
N ARG A 145 -0.84 -16.34 -7.73
CA ARG A 145 -1.56 -15.23 -8.37
C ARG A 145 -2.92 -14.96 -7.71
N GLU A 146 -3.77 -15.99 -7.64
CA GLU A 146 -5.07 -15.87 -6.96
C GLU A 146 -4.92 -15.41 -5.49
N LYS A 147 -3.82 -15.80 -4.82
CA LYS A 147 -3.50 -15.36 -3.44
C LYS A 147 -3.15 -13.87 -3.33
N GLN A 148 -2.30 -13.32 -4.20
CA GLN A 148 -1.80 -11.94 -4.06
C GLN A 148 -2.92 -10.91 -4.24
N ASP A 149 -3.77 -11.15 -5.24
CA ASP A 149 -4.97 -10.39 -5.56
C ASP A 149 -6.00 -10.38 -4.39
N TRP A 150 -6.04 -11.43 -3.55
CA TRP A 150 -6.87 -11.41 -2.32
C TRP A 150 -6.30 -10.55 -1.17
N ILE A 151 -4.99 -10.30 -1.13
CA ILE A 151 -4.31 -9.52 -0.07
C ILE A 151 -4.53 -8.03 -0.29
N GLU A 152 -4.37 -7.57 -1.53
CA GLU A 152 -4.37 -6.14 -1.88
C GLU A 152 -5.69 -5.44 -1.54
N THR A 153 -6.82 -6.07 -1.91
CA THR A 153 -8.17 -5.54 -1.64
C THR A 153 -8.48 -5.40 -0.14
N LEU A 154 -7.74 -6.07 0.73
CA LEU A 154 -7.99 -6.08 2.18
C LEU A 154 -7.16 -5.04 2.95
N GLU A 155 -6.01 -4.57 2.43
CA GLU A 155 -5.19 -3.55 3.11
C GLU A 155 -5.76 -2.13 2.93
N GLY A 156 -6.24 -1.78 1.73
CA GLY A 156 -6.81 -0.46 1.46
C GLY A 156 -8.03 -0.11 2.32
N SER A 157 -8.83 -1.11 2.71
CA SER A 157 -10.04 -0.95 3.53
C SER A 157 -9.78 -0.54 4.99
N ILE A 158 -8.53 -0.52 5.46
CA ILE A 158 -8.19 -0.33 6.89
C ILE A 158 -7.91 1.13 7.25
N ALA A 159 -7.18 1.86 6.38
CA ALA A 159 -6.56 3.15 6.73
C ALA A 159 -7.56 4.34 6.88
N GLU A 160 -8.77 4.21 6.34
CA GLU A 160 -9.79 5.28 6.25
C GLU A 160 -10.47 5.65 7.59
N SER A 161 -10.00 5.11 8.73
CA SER A 161 -10.80 4.99 9.95
C SER A 161 -10.44 5.95 11.12
N LEU A 162 -9.59 6.97 10.94
CA LEU A 162 -9.00 7.77 12.05
C LEU A 162 -8.69 9.27 11.72
N SER A 163 -9.45 10.28 12.20
CA SER A 163 -9.03 11.72 12.38
C SER A 163 -10.16 12.69 12.87
N ASP A 164 -9.84 13.98 13.12
CA ASP A 164 -10.74 15.06 13.62
C ASP A 164 -10.61 16.39 12.80
N TYR A 165 -11.64 17.26 12.78
CA TYR A 165 -11.95 18.16 11.64
C TYR A 165 -12.54 19.59 11.90
N GLU A 166 -12.96 20.00 13.11
CA GLU A 166 -13.87 21.16 13.31
C GLU A 166 -13.46 22.52 12.67
N VAL A 167 -12.21 22.99 12.86
CA VAL A 167 -11.76 24.30 12.29
C VAL A 167 -11.57 24.21 10.78
N ALA A 168 -11.18 23.02 10.27
CA ALA A 168 -11.08 22.75 8.85
C ALA A 168 -12.47 22.84 8.19
N GLU A 169 -13.51 22.25 8.77
CA GLU A 169 -14.88 22.34 8.26
C GLU A 169 -15.40 23.78 8.15
N LYS A 170 -15.11 24.64 9.15
CA LYS A 170 -15.49 26.06 9.14
C LYS A 170 -14.82 26.85 8.01
N ILE A 171 -13.54 26.60 7.74
CA ILE A 171 -12.79 27.30 6.68
C ILE A 171 -13.09 26.72 5.29
N TRP A 172 -13.37 25.41 5.19
CA TRP A 172 -13.85 24.70 4.01
C TRP A 172 -15.34 24.98 3.67
N PHE A 173 -16.04 25.79 4.47
CA PHE A 173 -17.35 26.33 4.10
C PHE A 173 -17.27 27.22 2.85
N ASN A 174 -16.15 27.91 2.64
CA ASN A 174 -15.83 28.47 1.32
C ASN A 174 -15.23 27.35 0.46
N GLU A 175 -15.96 26.91 -0.57
CA GLU A 175 -15.58 25.81 -1.45
C GLU A 175 -14.16 25.98 -2.05
N SER A 176 -13.71 27.21 -2.31
CA SER A 176 -12.37 27.42 -2.86
C SER A 176 -11.25 27.07 -1.88
N ASN A 177 -11.53 27.08 -0.58
CA ASN A 177 -10.60 26.65 0.46
C ASN A 177 -10.52 25.12 0.58
N ARG A 178 -11.38 24.35 -0.10
CA ARG A 178 -11.29 22.88 -0.24
C ARG A 178 -10.24 22.44 -1.27
N SER A 179 -9.48 23.37 -1.83
CA SER A 179 -8.37 23.10 -2.72
C SER A 179 -7.20 24.01 -2.35
N CYS A 180 -6.01 23.44 -2.15
CA CYS A 180 -4.80 24.17 -1.79
C CYS A 180 -4.54 25.34 -2.75
N ALA A 181 -4.25 26.53 -2.22
CA ALA A 181 -4.06 27.72 -3.05
C ALA A 181 -2.92 27.59 -4.06
N ASP A 182 -1.88 26.80 -3.75
CA ASP A 182 -0.73 26.67 -4.64
C ASP A 182 -0.85 25.48 -5.55
N CYS A 183 -1.09 24.31 -4.95
CA CYS A 183 -1.06 23.03 -5.65
C CYS A 183 -2.41 22.34 -5.76
N ARG A 184 -3.53 23.01 -5.47
CA ARG A 184 -4.92 22.51 -5.59
C ARG A 184 -5.32 21.25 -4.82
N SER A 185 -4.39 20.51 -4.19
CA SER A 185 -4.66 19.40 -3.26
C SER A 185 -5.89 19.63 -2.39
N LEU A 186 -6.80 18.65 -2.45
CA LEU A 186 -8.11 18.72 -1.83
C LEU A 186 -8.04 18.77 -0.30
N ASP A 187 -9.07 19.37 0.28
CA ASP A 187 -9.29 19.57 1.73
C ASP A 187 -7.99 19.91 2.49
N PRO A 188 -7.34 21.05 2.14
CA PRO A 188 -6.07 21.47 2.71
C PRO A 188 -6.18 21.85 4.20
N GLU A 189 -5.30 21.27 5.02
CA GLU A 189 -5.35 21.35 6.49
C GLU A 189 -4.41 22.42 7.11
N TRP A 190 -3.86 23.34 6.32
CA TRP A 190 -2.92 24.38 6.78
C TRP A 190 -3.22 25.72 6.07
N ALA A 191 -2.62 26.82 6.51
CA ALA A 191 -2.86 28.14 5.92
C ALA A 191 -1.70 29.13 6.13
N SER A 192 -1.60 30.16 5.27
CA SER A 192 -0.70 31.31 5.43
C SER A 192 -1.51 32.60 5.67
N ILE A 193 -1.37 33.18 6.87
CA ILE A 193 -2.33 34.18 7.40
C ILE A 193 -2.18 35.58 6.81
N ASN A 194 -0.96 36.02 6.44
CA ASN A 194 -0.77 37.33 5.81
C ASN A 194 -1.09 37.32 4.31
N LEU A 195 -0.97 36.16 3.65
CA LEU A 195 -1.32 35.96 2.24
C LEU A 195 -2.79 35.56 2.05
N CYS A 196 -3.50 35.22 3.14
CA CYS A 196 -4.91 34.77 3.14
C CYS A 196 -5.17 33.56 2.22
N VAL A 197 -4.31 32.54 2.34
CA VAL A 197 -4.39 31.31 1.52
C VAL A 197 -4.36 30.04 2.37
N VAL A 198 -5.27 29.11 2.10
CA VAL A 198 -5.35 27.76 2.68
C VAL A 198 -4.55 26.80 1.79
N ILE A 199 -3.64 26.03 2.38
CA ILE A 199 -2.60 25.26 1.69
C ILE A 199 -2.44 23.89 2.32
N CYS A 200 -2.08 22.87 1.55
CA CYS A 200 -1.89 21.52 2.12
C CYS A 200 -0.61 21.44 2.95
N LYS A 201 -0.46 20.34 3.71
CA LYS A 201 0.74 20.03 4.52
C LYS A 201 2.05 20.13 3.71
N LYS A 202 2.04 19.75 2.42
CA LYS A 202 3.21 19.83 1.53
C LYS A 202 3.59 21.28 1.18
N CYS A 203 2.62 22.15 0.88
CA CYS A 203 2.85 23.58 0.61
C CYS A 203 3.14 24.39 1.88
N ALA A 204 2.52 24.04 2.99
CA ALA A 204 2.84 24.59 4.32
C ALA A 204 4.32 24.40 4.70
N GLY A 205 4.97 23.33 4.23
CA GLY A 205 6.42 23.13 4.39
C GLY A 205 7.25 24.19 3.65
N GLN A 206 6.94 24.46 2.38
CA GLN A 206 7.71 25.41 1.55
C GLN A 206 7.35 26.88 1.82
N HIS A 207 6.13 27.17 2.25
CA HIS A 207 5.77 28.50 2.73
C HIS A 207 6.54 28.94 3.99
N ARG A 208 7.16 28.02 4.73
CA ARG A 208 8.00 28.34 5.91
C ARG A 208 9.43 28.75 5.53
N SER A 209 9.99 28.23 4.43
CA SER A 209 11.34 28.56 3.97
C SER A 209 11.46 29.91 3.26
N LEU A 210 10.33 30.54 2.87
CA LEU A 210 10.31 31.93 2.36
C LEU A 210 10.62 33.01 3.41
N GLY A 211 10.45 32.72 4.70
CA GLY A 211 10.60 33.70 5.78
C GLY A 211 9.30 34.45 6.15
N SER A 212 9.21 34.85 7.42
CA SER A 212 7.99 35.41 8.04
C SER A 212 7.61 36.82 7.59
N ASN A 213 8.50 37.52 6.89
CA ASN A 213 8.23 38.77 6.18
C ASN A 213 7.44 38.55 4.87
N ILE A 214 7.47 37.34 4.30
CA ILE A 214 6.75 36.99 3.06
C ILE A 214 5.55 36.09 3.35
N SER A 215 5.67 35.08 4.23
CA SER A 215 4.60 34.10 4.49
C SER A 215 4.59 33.60 5.95
N LYS A 216 3.39 33.44 6.54
CA LYS A 216 3.19 33.11 7.96
C LYS A 216 2.24 31.92 8.15
N VAL A 217 2.80 30.71 8.33
CA VAL A 217 2.06 29.42 8.24
C VAL A 217 1.51 28.90 9.58
N ARG A 218 0.29 28.33 9.58
CA ARG A 218 -0.40 27.66 10.73
C ARG A 218 -1.23 26.42 10.28
N SER A 219 -1.50 25.49 11.18
CA SER A 219 -2.36 24.30 10.97
C SER A 219 -3.84 24.57 11.26
N LEU A 220 -4.74 23.87 10.58
CA LEU A 220 -6.19 23.88 10.87
C LEU A 220 -6.60 22.79 11.87
N LYS A 221 -5.97 21.61 11.83
CA LYS A 221 -6.31 20.49 12.73
C LYS A 221 -5.51 20.46 14.04
N LEU A 222 -4.40 21.20 14.13
CA LEU A 222 -3.46 21.10 15.26
C LEU A 222 -3.16 22.43 16.00
N ASP A 223 -3.24 23.60 15.34
CA ASP A 223 -2.80 24.89 15.92
C ASP A 223 -4.01 25.74 16.42
N ILE A 224 -4.83 25.22 17.34
CA ILE A 224 -6.17 25.78 17.64
C ILE A 224 -6.15 27.23 18.17
N SER A 225 -5.11 27.65 18.91
CA SER A 225 -5.10 28.93 19.66
C SER A 225 -4.83 30.20 18.84
N ILE A 226 -4.46 30.08 17.56
CA ILE A 226 -4.17 31.24 16.69
C ILE A 226 -5.39 31.73 15.89
N TRP A 227 -6.45 30.92 15.82
CA TRP A 227 -7.61 31.14 14.96
C TRP A 227 -8.69 31.95 15.68
N SER A 228 -8.55 33.29 15.67
CA SER A 228 -9.63 34.19 16.10
C SER A 228 -10.82 34.16 15.14
N ASN A 229 -12.00 34.59 15.61
CA ASN A 229 -13.21 34.63 14.79
C ASN A 229 -13.04 35.57 13.58
N GLU A 230 -12.40 36.72 13.78
CA GLU A 230 -12.11 37.71 12.74
C GLU A 230 -11.16 37.16 11.67
N LEU A 231 -10.18 36.34 12.07
CA LEU A 231 -9.25 35.69 11.14
C LEU A 231 -9.93 34.55 10.37
N VAL A 232 -10.78 33.74 11.01
CA VAL A 232 -11.58 32.72 10.33
C VAL A 232 -12.56 33.36 9.34
N GLU A 233 -13.23 34.44 9.72
CA GLU A 233 -14.13 35.21 8.83
C GLU A 233 -13.35 35.81 7.64
N LEU A 234 -12.16 36.36 7.86
CA LEU A 234 -11.28 36.85 6.78
C LEU A 234 -10.95 35.75 5.76
N PHE A 235 -10.68 34.52 6.21
CA PHE A 235 -10.42 33.37 5.33
C PHE A 235 -11.66 32.86 4.58
N ILE A 236 -12.86 33.02 5.15
CA ILE A 236 -14.14 32.72 4.48
C ILE A 236 -14.46 33.79 3.42
N VAL A 237 -14.22 35.08 3.72
CA VAL A 237 -14.50 36.21 2.81
C VAL A 237 -13.49 36.28 1.66
N VAL A 238 -12.19 36.14 1.94
CA VAL A 238 -11.16 36.17 0.90
C VAL A 238 -11.22 34.88 0.09
N GLY A 239 -10.90 33.74 0.69
CA GLY A 239 -10.84 32.44 0.03
C GLY A 239 -9.76 32.31 -1.05
N ASN A 240 -9.29 31.08 -1.27
CA ASN A 240 -8.22 30.79 -2.24
C ASN A 240 -8.56 31.25 -3.66
N LYS A 241 -9.83 31.24 -4.07
CA LYS A 241 -10.25 31.72 -5.39
C LYS A 241 -9.92 33.19 -5.61
N ASN A 242 -10.25 34.07 -4.65
CA ASN A 242 -9.99 35.50 -4.83
C ASN A 242 -8.50 35.81 -4.64
N ALA A 243 -7.82 35.14 -3.70
CA ALA A 243 -6.37 35.27 -3.53
C ALA A 243 -5.61 34.86 -4.81
N ASN A 244 -5.97 33.73 -5.44
CA ASN A 244 -5.37 33.29 -6.71
C ASN A 244 -5.82 34.13 -7.91
N SER A 245 -7.03 34.72 -7.89
CA SER A 245 -7.43 35.72 -8.91
C SER A 245 -6.51 36.95 -8.94
N PHE A 246 -5.72 37.16 -7.87
CA PHE A 246 -4.55 38.03 -7.90
C PHE A 246 -3.26 37.24 -8.20
N TRP A 247 -2.87 36.28 -7.37
CA TRP A 247 -1.53 35.69 -7.40
C TRP A 247 -1.22 34.79 -8.61
N THR A 248 -2.23 34.26 -9.29
CA THR A 248 -2.09 33.35 -10.43
C THR A 248 -2.87 33.82 -11.67
N ALA A 249 -3.22 35.11 -11.76
CA ALA A 249 -4.06 35.62 -12.84
C ALA A 249 -3.43 35.50 -14.24
N ASN A 250 -2.09 35.50 -14.31
CA ASN A 250 -1.31 35.27 -15.53
C ASN A 250 -0.56 33.92 -15.49
N LEU A 251 -0.95 33.02 -14.58
CA LEU A 251 -0.39 31.67 -14.52
C LEU A 251 -0.95 30.84 -15.67
N LYS A 252 -0.07 30.29 -16.51
CA LYS A 252 -0.47 29.34 -17.56
C LYS A 252 -0.60 27.95 -16.98
N ALA A 253 -1.46 27.11 -17.57
CA ALA A 253 -1.72 25.75 -17.12
C ALA A 253 -0.43 24.91 -16.98
N GLU A 254 0.54 25.13 -17.86
CA GLU A 254 1.83 24.41 -17.86
C GLU A 254 2.78 24.83 -16.72
N GLU A 255 2.58 26.02 -16.15
CA GLU A 255 3.35 26.56 -15.04
C GLU A 255 2.68 26.31 -13.68
N GLU A 256 1.45 25.77 -13.66
CA GLU A 256 0.73 25.45 -12.44
C GLU A 256 1.49 24.40 -11.61
N LEU A 257 1.35 24.55 -10.29
CA LEU A 257 1.91 23.58 -9.37
C LEU A 257 0.96 22.41 -9.21
N ASP A 258 1.44 21.26 -9.60
CA ASP A 258 0.84 19.95 -9.39
C ASP A 258 0.73 19.63 -7.87
N MET A 259 -0.39 19.01 -7.45
CA MET A 259 -0.71 18.69 -6.05
C MET A 259 0.41 17.90 -5.39
N ASP A 260 1.08 17.04 -6.16
CA ASP A 260 2.14 16.13 -5.72
C ASP A 260 3.56 16.53 -6.10
N ALA A 261 3.75 17.61 -6.85
CA ALA A 261 5.02 18.24 -7.22
C ALA A 261 6.15 18.10 -6.19
N LEU A 262 7.37 17.83 -6.64
CA LEU A 262 8.53 17.65 -5.74
C LEU A 262 8.77 18.87 -4.82
N PRO A 263 9.34 18.67 -3.60
CA PRO A 263 9.61 19.74 -2.64
C PRO A 263 10.30 20.97 -3.25
N ASP A 264 11.31 20.75 -4.10
CA ASP A 264 12.09 21.81 -4.72
C ASP A 264 11.30 22.58 -5.79
N ARG A 265 10.51 21.88 -6.63
CA ARG A 265 9.61 22.53 -7.61
C ARG A 265 8.46 23.26 -6.93
N ARG A 266 7.97 22.72 -5.81
CA ARG A 266 6.98 23.39 -4.94
C ARG A 266 7.57 24.65 -4.30
N LEU A 267 8.82 24.60 -3.84
CA LEU A 267 9.55 25.77 -3.33
C LEU A 267 9.80 26.81 -4.43
N GLU A 268 10.25 26.38 -5.60
CA GLU A 268 10.48 27.24 -6.77
C GLU A 268 9.19 27.94 -7.19
N PHE A 269 8.07 27.21 -7.34
CA PHE A 269 6.78 27.81 -7.69
C PHE A 269 6.27 28.78 -6.60
N ILE A 270 6.34 28.41 -5.33
CA ILE A 270 5.92 29.26 -4.21
C ILE A 270 6.80 30.53 -4.13
N THR A 271 8.09 30.41 -4.50
CA THR A 271 9.00 31.55 -4.67
C THR A 271 8.58 32.42 -5.86
N GLN A 272 8.37 31.83 -7.05
CA GLN A 272 7.93 32.53 -8.26
C GLN A 272 6.58 33.22 -8.08
N LYS A 273 5.64 32.62 -7.34
CA LYS A 273 4.29 33.12 -7.08
C LYS A 273 4.27 34.27 -6.08
N TYR A 274 4.93 34.15 -4.92
CA TYR A 274 4.78 35.13 -3.82
C TYR A 274 5.98 36.07 -3.63
N LYS A 275 7.21 35.60 -3.89
CA LYS A 275 8.44 36.40 -3.74
C LYS A 275 8.77 37.18 -5.00
N GLU A 276 8.80 36.50 -6.15
CA GLU A 276 9.13 37.09 -7.46
C GLU A 276 7.88 37.61 -8.18
N ARG A 277 6.70 37.11 -7.79
CA ARG A 277 5.38 37.60 -8.20
C ARG A 277 5.12 37.49 -9.70
N LYS A 278 5.71 36.48 -10.33
CA LYS A 278 5.75 36.20 -11.77
C LYS A 278 4.36 36.12 -12.41
N PHE A 279 3.40 35.52 -11.71
CA PHE A 279 2.07 35.20 -12.24
C PHE A 279 0.97 36.17 -11.81
N ARG A 280 1.32 37.24 -11.07
CA ARG A 280 0.32 38.15 -10.49
C ARG A 280 -0.53 38.83 -11.57
N LYS A 281 -1.75 39.21 -11.20
CA LYS A 281 -2.58 40.13 -11.96
C LYS A 281 -1.82 41.44 -12.12
N ILE A 282 -1.48 41.79 -13.35
CA ILE A 282 -0.86 43.06 -13.68
C ILE A 282 -1.98 44.11 -13.63
N PRO A 283 -2.00 45.04 -12.65
CA PRO A 283 -2.92 46.16 -12.70
C PRO A 283 -2.45 47.11 -13.80
N LEU A 284 -3.41 47.89 -14.34
CA LEU A 284 -3.23 48.95 -15.32
C LEU A 284 -1.82 49.59 -15.29
N THR A 285 -1.09 49.48 -16.40
CA THR A 285 0.35 49.71 -16.55
C THR A 285 0.81 51.18 -16.42
N PHE A 286 0.08 52.01 -15.67
CA PHE A 286 0.14 53.48 -15.74
C PHE A 286 0.07 54.21 -14.39
N LEU A 287 0.05 53.54 -13.24
CA LEU A 287 -0.07 54.18 -11.91
C LEU A 287 1.27 54.30 -11.17
N THR A 288 1.50 55.43 -10.51
CA THR A 288 2.66 55.69 -9.66
C THR A 288 2.48 55.16 -8.23
N GLN A 289 3.59 55.03 -7.48
CA GLN A 289 3.59 54.57 -6.08
C GLN A 289 2.74 55.46 -5.16
N GLU A 290 2.71 56.77 -5.39
CA GLU A 290 1.95 57.73 -4.59
C GLU A 290 0.44 57.57 -4.83
N GLU A 291 0.04 57.34 -6.08
CA GLU A 291 -1.35 57.05 -6.46
C GLU A 291 -1.82 55.70 -5.90
N LEU A 292 -0.95 54.68 -5.87
CA LEU A 292 -1.25 53.38 -5.23
C LEU A 292 -1.51 53.54 -3.72
N ASN A 293 -0.64 54.26 -3.01
CA ASN A 293 -0.77 54.50 -1.58
C ASN A 293 -2.03 55.34 -1.25
N LYS A 294 -2.33 56.35 -2.07
CA LYS A 294 -3.56 57.15 -1.96
C LYS A 294 -4.82 56.31 -2.20
N SER A 295 -4.77 55.40 -3.17
CA SER A 295 -5.86 54.46 -3.44
C SER A 295 -6.08 53.49 -2.28
N LEU A 296 -5.01 52.98 -1.66
CA LEU A 296 -5.12 52.15 -0.45
C LEU A 296 -5.82 52.90 0.69
N CYS A 297 -5.44 54.15 0.95
CA CYS A 297 -6.08 54.99 1.98
C CYS A 297 -7.59 55.23 1.70
N GLN A 298 -8.01 55.21 0.43
CA GLN A 298 -9.42 55.32 0.04
C GLN A 298 -10.18 53.98 0.11
N ALA A 299 -9.51 52.86 -0.10
CA ALA A 299 -10.11 51.52 -0.01
C ALA A 299 -10.37 51.11 1.45
N VAL A 300 -9.42 51.34 2.36
CA VAL A 300 -9.46 50.85 3.76
C VAL A 300 -10.58 51.44 4.62
N VAL A 301 -11.25 52.50 4.15
CA VAL A 301 -12.44 53.08 4.81
C VAL A 301 -13.76 52.51 4.30
N LYS A 302 -13.74 51.79 3.17
CA LYS A 302 -14.90 51.07 2.58
C LYS A 302 -14.93 49.62 3.04
N GLN A 303 -16.09 48.95 2.91
CA GLN A 303 -16.26 47.53 3.19
C GLN A 303 -15.71 46.61 2.05
N ASP A 304 -14.62 46.98 1.39
CA ASP A 304 -14.00 46.16 0.33
C ASP A 304 -12.61 45.65 0.75
N VAL A 305 -12.59 44.42 1.26
CA VAL A 305 -11.37 43.70 1.64
C VAL A 305 -10.58 43.25 0.41
N LEU A 306 -11.23 42.99 -0.73
CA LEU A 306 -10.59 42.49 -1.95
C LEU A 306 -9.86 43.62 -2.72
N GLU A 307 -10.46 44.82 -2.78
CA GLU A 307 -9.79 46.05 -3.25
C GLU A 307 -8.55 46.34 -2.40
N THR A 308 -8.71 46.31 -1.07
CA THR A 308 -7.60 46.49 -0.10
C THR A 308 -6.49 45.45 -0.30
N MET A 309 -6.85 44.17 -0.44
CA MET A 309 -5.92 43.07 -0.70
C MET A 309 -5.14 43.27 -2.01
N SER A 310 -5.84 43.60 -3.09
CA SER A 310 -5.23 43.81 -4.41
C SER A 310 -4.26 45.00 -4.41
N LEU A 311 -4.56 46.09 -3.70
CA LEU A 311 -3.70 47.27 -3.62
C LEU A 311 -2.41 46.97 -2.83
N VAL A 312 -2.52 46.31 -1.67
CA VAL A 312 -1.35 45.87 -0.90
C VAL A 312 -0.50 44.88 -1.70
N PHE A 313 -1.11 43.87 -2.33
CA PHE A 313 -0.37 42.90 -3.15
C PHE A 313 0.23 43.54 -4.42
N SER A 314 -0.32 44.64 -4.93
CA SER A 314 0.28 45.43 -6.03
C SER A 314 1.45 46.30 -5.60
N GLY A 315 1.66 46.51 -4.30
CA GLY A 315 2.79 47.27 -3.75
C GLY A 315 2.45 48.57 -3.05
N ALA A 316 1.18 48.81 -2.69
CA ALA A 316 0.84 49.90 -1.79
C ALA A 316 1.42 49.62 -0.40
N ASP A 317 2.09 50.62 0.18
CA ASP A 317 2.71 50.50 1.49
C ASP A 317 1.61 50.52 2.57
N ALA A 318 1.47 49.39 3.30
CA ALA A 318 0.50 49.22 4.38
C ALA A 318 0.71 50.20 5.55
N MET A 319 1.86 50.88 5.60
CA MET A 319 2.25 51.88 6.59
C MET A 319 2.40 53.29 5.98
N CYS A 320 1.90 53.52 4.76
CA CYS A 320 2.03 54.83 4.09
C CYS A 320 1.38 55.98 4.86
N ALA A 321 1.90 57.20 4.66
CA ALA A 321 1.32 58.40 5.25
C ALA A 321 -0.02 58.75 4.59
N THR A 322 -1.07 58.88 5.40
CA THR A 322 -2.45 59.10 4.94
C THR A 322 -2.80 60.57 4.66
N GLY A 323 -1.97 61.50 5.12
CA GLY A 323 -2.26 62.93 5.15
C GLY A 323 -3.10 63.41 6.36
N ASP A 324 -3.64 62.51 7.18
CA ASP A 324 -4.30 62.83 8.46
C ASP A 324 -3.28 62.71 9.60
N ALA A 325 -2.98 63.82 10.29
CA ALA A 325 -2.02 63.85 11.41
C ALA A 325 -2.45 63.00 12.62
N THR A 326 -3.75 62.68 12.75
CA THR A 326 -4.30 61.86 13.84
C THR A 326 -4.46 60.39 13.45
N HIS A 327 -4.72 60.10 12.18
CA HIS A 327 -4.91 58.74 11.64
C HIS A 327 -3.84 58.48 10.57
N CYS A 328 -2.57 58.56 10.97
CA CYS A 328 -1.42 58.68 10.08
C CYS A 328 -1.10 57.43 9.24
N THR A 329 -1.76 56.29 9.48
CA THR A 329 -1.57 55.03 8.75
C THR A 329 -2.91 54.43 8.27
N PRO A 330 -2.92 53.59 7.21
CA PRO A 330 -4.13 52.92 6.71
C PRO A 330 -4.86 52.09 7.77
N TYR A 331 -4.13 51.47 8.72
CA TYR A 331 -4.73 50.71 9.82
C TYR A 331 -5.56 51.61 10.76
N LEU A 332 -5.09 52.81 11.08
CA LEU A 332 -5.82 53.76 11.92
C LEU A 332 -7.03 54.37 11.17
N LEU A 333 -6.94 54.55 9.85
CA LEU A 333 -8.11 54.90 9.03
C LEU A 333 -9.17 53.79 9.01
N ALA A 334 -8.76 52.53 8.84
CA ALA A 334 -9.66 51.39 8.92
C ALA A 334 -10.36 51.31 10.30
N GLN A 335 -9.61 51.54 11.38
CA GLN A 335 -10.14 51.59 12.74
C GLN A 335 -11.18 52.70 12.93
N LYS A 336 -10.89 53.93 12.47
CA LYS A 336 -11.82 55.07 12.49
C LYS A 336 -13.12 54.78 11.73
N ALA A 337 -13.03 54.01 10.64
CA ALA A 337 -14.15 53.61 9.79
C ALA A 337 -14.85 52.31 10.25
N GLY A 338 -14.41 51.67 11.35
CA GLY A 338 -14.98 50.42 11.85
C GLY A 338 -14.68 49.17 11.00
N GLN A 339 -13.69 49.24 10.11
CA GLN A 339 -13.37 48.23 9.11
C GLN A 339 -12.50 47.09 9.68
N ARG A 340 -13.11 46.27 10.55
CA ARG A 340 -12.46 45.23 11.37
C ARG A 340 -11.65 44.18 10.58
N LEU A 341 -12.12 43.74 9.41
CA LEU A 341 -11.41 42.74 8.60
C LEU A 341 -10.18 43.34 7.89
N GLN A 342 -10.27 44.60 7.48
CA GLN A 342 -9.20 45.37 6.87
C GLN A 342 -8.12 45.69 7.91
N MET A 343 -8.51 45.97 9.16
CA MET A 343 -7.56 46.06 10.29
C MET A 343 -6.78 44.74 10.47
N GLU A 344 -7.47 43.59 10.52
CA GLU A 344 -6.83 42.27 10.68
C GLU A 344 -5.85 41.98 9.52
N PHE A 345 -6.28 42.20 8.27
CA PHE A 345 -5.43 42.01 7.09
C PHE A 345 -4.19 42.93 7.08
N LEU A 346 -4.35 44.21 7.42
CA LEU A 346 -3.25 45.17 7.51
C LEU A 346 -2.30 44.84 8.67
N PHE A 347 -2.82 44.39 9.82
CA PHE A 347 -2.01 43.99 10.97
C PHE A 347 -1.05 42.84 10.62
N HIS A 348 -1.52 41.85 9.86
CA HIS A 348 -0.68 40.74 9.39
C HIS A 348 0.32 41.14 8.30
N ASN A 349 0.10 42.26 7.58
CA ASN A 349 0.97 42.73 6.49
C ASN A 349 1.87 43.94 6.86
N LYS A 350 1.74 44.54 8.05
CA LYS A 350 2.46 45.77 8.48
C LYS A 350 4.01 45.73 8.46
N LEU A 351 4.62 44.56 8.27
CA LEU A 351 6.09 44.36 8.16
C LEU A 351 6.50 43.60 6.88
N SER A 352 5.58 43.43 5.92
CA SER A 352 5.86 42.69 4.69
C SER A 352 6.53 43.59 3.65
N VAL A 353 7.68 43.16 3.14
CA VAL A 353 8.48 43.94 2.18
C VAL A 353 8.02 43.62 0.76
N ILE A 354 7.72 44.67 -0.01
CA ILE A 354 7.17 44.56 -1.37
C ILE A 354 8.03 45.37 -2.35
N PRO A 355 8.51 44.79 -3.47
CA PRO A 355 9.25 45.53 -4.49
C PRO A 355 8.41 46.61 -5.18
N LYS A 356 9.02 47.76 -5.45
CA LYS A 356 8.40 48.89 -6.17
C LYS A 356 8.55 48.70 -7.70
N ILE A 357 7.74 49.42 -8.48
CA ILE A 357 7.72 49.34 -9.95
C ILE A 357 8.72 50.35 -10.55
N ASP A 358 9.67 49.87 -11.35
CA ASP A 358 10.54 50.66 -12.23
C ASP A 358 10.32 50.29 -13.72
N SER A 359 10.81 51.11 -14.65
CA SER A 359 10.32 51.25 -16.05
C SER A 359 10.75 50.17 -17.09
N PRO A 360 10.01 50.03 -18.23
CA PRO A 360 10.15 48.89 -19.16
C PRO A 360 11.12 49.11 -20.35
N SER A 361 11.56 48.02 -20.99
CA SER A 361 12.36 48.01 -22.23
C SER A 361 11.68 47.23 -23.38
N GLU A 362 11.90 47.67 -24.63
CA GLU A 362 11.00 47.50 -25.79
C GLU A 362 11.00 46.12 -26.51
N ALA A 363 11.45 45.03 -25.88
CA ALA A 363 11.76 43.78 -26.61
C ALA A 363 10.59 42.78 -26.81
N ALA A 364 9.37 43.06 -26.36
CA ALA A 364 8.31 42.04 -26.23
C ALA A 364 6.90 42.49 -26.70
N VAL A 365 6.75 42.83 -27.98
CA VAL A 365 5.43 43.07 -28.61
C VAL A 365 5.31 42.32 -29.94
N HIS A 366 5.26 40.98 -29.90
CA HIS A 366 4.65 40.13 -30.95
C HIS A 366 4.49 38.67 -30.46
N SER A 367 3.26 38.26 -30.13
CA SER A 367 2.67 36.94 -30.51
C SER A 367 1.38 36.64 -29.74
N GLN A 368 0.31 36.34 -30.48
CA GLN A 368 -0.84 35.55 -30.03
C GLN A 368 -1.20 34.53 -31.12
N THR A 369 -1.44 33.29 -30.70
CA THR A 369 -2.29 32.28 -31.37
C THR A 369 -1.95 31.81 -32.80
N SER A 370 -1.07 30.81 -32.93
CA SER A 370 -1.27 29.59 -33.75
C SER A 370 -0.07 28.65 -33.59
N CYS A 371 -0.28 27.33 -33.50
CA CYS A 371 0.81 26.36 -33.47
C CYS A 371 0.91 25.63 -34.81
N SER A 372 1.78 26.11 -35.69
CA SER A 372 2.10 25.44 -36.97
C SER A 372 3.36 24.59 -36.84
N THR A 373 3.21 23.31 -36.50
CA THR A 373 4.31 22.34 -36.48
C THR A 373 4.59 21.81 -37.88
N PHE A 374 5.21 22.65 -38.74
CA PHE A 374 5.72 22.21 -40.03
C PHE A 374 7.09 21.53 -39.84
N LEU A 375 7.21 20.27 -40.26
CA LEU A 375 8.48 19.54 -40.29
C LEU A 375 8.62 18.78 -41.60
N CYS A 376 9.78 18.87 -42.25
CA CYS A 376 10.08 18.13 -43.47
C CYS A 376 11.49 17.55 -43.47
N GLY A 377 11.66 16.40 -44.11
CA GLY A 377 12.94 15.70 -44.17
C GLY A 377 12.82 14.31 -44.77
N PHE A 378 13.95 13.61 -44.94
CA PHE A 378 13.93 12.23 -45.40
C PHE A 378 13.69 11.26 -44.26
N LEU A 379 12.78 10.31 -44.47
CA LEU A 379 12.59 9.14 -43.61
C LEU A 379 12.75 7.86 -44.43
N TYR A 380 13.19 6.81 -43.77
CA TYR A 380 13.23 5.46 -44.30
C TYR A 380 11.87 4.81 -44.01
N LYS A 381 11.03 4.54 -45.01
CA LYS A 381 9.69 3.96 -44.81
C LYS A 381 9.68 2.46 -45.18
N ALA A 382 9.14 1.62 -44.29
CA ALA A 382 8.87 0.21 -44.58
C ALA A 382 7.77 0.01 -45.65
N ILE A 383 7.80 -1.12 -46.35
CA ILE A 383 6.81 -1.50 -47.37
C ILE A 383 5.63 -2.21 -46.68
N ASN A 384 4.44 -1.60 -46.69
CA ASN A 384 3.25 -2.20 -46.07
C ASN A 384 2.90 -3.53 -46.74
N THR A 385 2.90 -4.63 -45.98
CA THR A 385 2.37 -5.93 -46.41
C THR A 385 1.22 -6.37 -45.50
N THR A 386 0.03 -6.55 -46.08
CA THR A 386 -1.28 -6.62 -45.40
C THR A 386 -1.58 -7.95 -44.67
N LYS A 387 -0.61 -8.52 -43.93
CA LYS A 387 -0.82 -9.76 -43.15
C LYS A 387 -0.12 -9.73 -41.78
N THR A 388 -0.93 -9.97 -40.75
CA THR A 388 -0.63 -10.47 -39.38
C THR A 388 0.85 -10.53 -38.93
N VAL A 389 1.12 -9.82 -37.83
CA VAL A 389 2.41 -9.82 -37.12
C VAL A 389 2.71 -11.19 -36.50
N SER A 390 3.91 -11.68 -36.75
CA SER A 390 4.56 -12.80 -36.05
C SER A 390 6.05 -12.51 -35.99
N GLU A 391 6.73 -12.92 -34.92
CA GLU A 391 8.06 -12.47 -34.45
C GLU A 391 9.27 -12.82 -35.37
N LYS A 392 9.05 -13.05 -36.67
CA LYS A 392 10.09 -13.42 -37.66
C LYS A 392 9.94 -12.71 -39.02
N ARG A 393 9.83 -11.38 -39.04
CA ARG A 393 10.05 -10.56 -40.25
C ARG A 393 11.33 -9.74 -40.14
N LEU A 394 12.46 -10.45 -40.17
CA LEU A 394 13.78 -9.85 -40.35
C LEU A 394 13.99 -9.52 -41.84
N LYS A 395 14.49 -8.31 -42.12
CA LYS A 395 14.62 -7.67 -43.45
C LYS A 395 13.33 -7.14 -44.06
N GLU A 396 12.92 -5.95 -43.63
CA GLU A 396 12.07 -5.08 -44.45
C GLU A 396 12.96 -4.11 -45.26
N GLU A 397 12.69 -4.00 -46.57
CA GLU A 397 13.41 -3.08 -47.46
C GLU A 397 12.88 -1.66 -47.25
N PHE A 398 13.54 -0.93 -46.35
CA PHE A 398 13.25 0.47 -46.09
C PHE A 398 13.57 1.35 -47.31
N ASN A 399 12.56 2.01 -47.86
CA ASN A 399 12.73 2.95 -48.96
C ASN A 399 12.89 4.37 -48.40
N LYS A 400 13.94 5.09 -48.82
CA LYS A 400 14.09 6.51 -48.50
C LYS A 400 12.98 7.30 -49.21
N ARG A 401 12.20 8.04 -48.44
CA ARG A 401 11.08 8.88 -48.89
C ARG A 401 11.25 10.28 -48.32
N TRP A 402 10.81 11.29 -49.07
CA TRP A 402 10.66 12.63 -48.54
C TRP A 402 9.35 12.69 -47.75
N CYS A 403 9.37 13.22 -46.53
CA CYS A 403 8.21 13.28 -45.66
C CYS A 403 7.95 14.72 -45.22
N THR A 404 6.68 15.07 -45.10
CA THR A 404 6.22 16.36 -44.54
C THR A 404 5.14 16.11 -43.50
N LEU A 405 5.30 16.70 -42.32
CA LEU A 405 4.28 16.82 -41.29
C LEU A 405 3.72 18.24 -41.36
N GLU A 406 2.44 18.37 -41.75
CA GLU A 406 1.76 19.66 -41.88
C GLU A 406 0.26 19.48 -41.63
N GLY A 407 -0.36 20.42 -40.90
CA GLY A 407 -1.81 20.47 -40.70
C GLY A 407 -2.42 19.23 -40.05
N GLY A 408 -1.66 18.48 -39.25
CA GLY A 408 -2.10 17.21 -38.63
C GLY A 408 -1.90 15.96 -39.50
N PHE A 409 -1.21 16.05 -40.64
CA PHE A 409 -0.98 14.92 -41.54
C PHE A 409 0.50 14.70 -41.82
N LEU A 410 0.92 13.43 -41.82
CA LEU A 410 2.22 13.00 -42.33
C LEU A 410 2.07 12.50 -43.76
N SER A 411 2.51 13.31 -44.72
CA SER A 411 2.53 12.96 -46.15
C SER A 411 3.92 12.46 -46.53
N TYR A 412 4.00 11.40 -47.34
CA TYR A 412 5.26 10.88 -47.85
C TYR A 412 5.27 10.80 -49.38
N TYR A 413 6.43 11.12 -49.94
CA TYR A 413 6.67 11.36 -51.36
C TYR A 413 7.88 10.52 -51.82
N GLU A 414 7.90 10.17 -53.10
CA GLU A 414 9.02 9.45 -53.70
C GLU A 414 10.33 10.24 -53.62
N SER A 415 10.27 11.57 -53.80
CA SER A 415 11.39 12.49 -53.67
C SER A 415 10.93 13.86 -53.17
N ASP A 416 11.90 14.72 -52.83
CA ASP A 416 11.73 16.15 -52.53
C ASP A 416 11.17 16.97 -53.71
N LYS A 417 11.18 16.41 -54.93
CA LYS A 417 10.72 17.04 -56.18
C LYS A 417 9.36 16.52 -56.67
N SER A 418 8.78 15.55 -55.98
CA SER A 418 7.52 14.91 -56.38
C SER A 418 6.33 15.81 -56.02
N ALA A 419 5.54 16.24 -57.02
CA ALA A 419 4.42 17.16 -56.81
C ALA A 419 3.18 16.52 -56.15
N THR A 420 3.11 15.19 -56.06
CA THR A 420 2.01 14.45 -55.43
C THR A 420 2.55 13.45 -54.39
N PRO A 421 1.89 13.29 -53.23
CA PRO A 421 2.30 12.32 -52.22
C PRO A 421 1.95 10.89 -52.64
N ASN A 422 2.82 9.94 -52.34
CA ASN A 422 2.60 8.50 -52.49
C ASN A 422 1.64 7.95 -51.41
N GLY A 423 1.43 8.71 -50.33
CA GLY A 423 0.43 8.44 -49.31
C GLY A 423 0.42 9.52 -48.23
N ARG A 424 -0.66 9.55 -47.46
CA ARG A 424 -0.92 10.51 -46.40
C ARG A 424 -1.49 9.76 -45.20
N ILE A 425 -0.91 10.00 -44.03
CA ILE A 425 -1.32 9.43 -42.76
C ILE A 425 -1.97 10.55 -41.96
N ASP A 426 -3.18 10.33 -41.47
CA ASP A 426 -3.83 11.22 -40.51
C ASP A 426 -3.24 10.95 -39.12
N ILE A 427 -2.66 11.97 -38.48
CA ILE A 427 -2.03 11.80 -37.17
C ILE A 427 -3.08 11.70 -36.06
N SER A 428 -4.33 12.14 -36.28
CA SER A 428 -5.41 11.98 -35.31
C SER A 428 -5.87 10.53 -35.13
N GLU A 429 -5.55 9.62 -36.06
CA GLU A 429 -5.79 8.18 -35.92
C GLU A 429 -4.74 7.46 -35.04
N VAL A 430 -3.62 8.10 -34.68
CA VAL A 430 -2.52 7.47 -33.95
C VAL A 430 -2.89 7.29 -32.48
N VAL A 431 -2.89 6.04 -31.99
CA VAL A 431 -3.12 5.72 -30.56
C VAL A 431 -1.83 5.47 -29.80
N CYS A 432 -0.80 4.97 -30.47
CA CYS A 432 0.47 4.62 -29.86
C CYS A 432 1.64 4.84 -30.81
N LEU A 433 2.76 5.29 -30.27
CA LEU A 433 4.03 5.52 -30.95
C LEU A 433 5.14 4.76 -30.19
N GLY A 434 5.70 3.74 -30.82
CA GLY A 434 6.87 3.01 -30.32
C GLY A 434 8.17 3.59 -30.84
N VAL A 435 9.22 3.59 -30.02
CA VAL A 435 10.54 4.11 -30.37
C VAL A 435 11.60 3.05 -30.05
N ASN A 436 12.15 2.43 -31.09
CA ASN A 436 13.16 1.39 -30.99
C ASN A 436 14.56 1.99 -31.17
N LYS A 437 15.36 1.89 -30.10
CA LYS A 437 16.80 2.22 -30.09
C LYS A 437 17.60 1.00 -30.59
N PRO A 438 18.79 1.20 -31.20
CA PRO A 438 19.56 0.09 -31.75
C PRO A 438 20.10 -0.82 -30.66
N ASP A 439 19.72 -2.10 -30.68
CA ASP A 439 20.52 -3.15 -30.05
C ASP A 439 21.82 -3.35 -30.86
N LEU A 440 22.95 -3.57 -30.18
CA LEU A 440 24.30 -3.72 -30.76
C LEU A 440 24.47 -4.91 -31.74
N THR A 441 23.41 -5.60 -32.12
CA THR A 441 23.44 -6.87 -32.87
C THR A 441 23.01 -6.76 -34.35
N TRP A 442 22.54 -5.61 -34.83
CA TRP A 442 21.96 -5.48 -36.17
C TRP A 442 22.79 -4.60 -37.14
N GLY A 443 23.61 -5.27 -37.96
CA GLY A 443 24.51 -4.65 -38.93
C GLY A 443 23.88 -4.19 -40.25
N THR A 444 22.78 -3.42 -40.23
CA THR A 444 22.21 -2.77 -41.43
C THR A 444 21.88 -1.31 -41.17
N GLY A 445 22.14 -0.44 -42.15
CA GLY A 445 22.28 1.03 -42.01
C GLY A 445 21.05 1.88 -41.67
N VAL A 446 20.09 1.37 -40.91
CA VAL A 446 19.04 2.15 -40.25
C VAL A 446 19.10 1.80 -38.76
N SER A 447 19.75 2.66 -37.97
CA SER A 447 20.01 2.39 -36.55
C SER A 447 18.86 2.77 -35.62
N TYR A 448 17.96 3.64 -36.05
CA TYR A 448 16.90 4.20 -35.21
C TYR A 448 15.57 4.05 -35.93
N THR A 449 14.55 3.49 -35.26
CA THR A 449 13.22 3.30 -35.85
C THR A 449 12.11 3.71 -34.90
N PHE A 450 10.98 4.13 -35.48
CA PHE A 450 9.74 4.39 -34.76
C PHE A 450 8.55 3.77 -35.48
N GLU A 451 7.53 3.43 -34.71
CA GLU A 451 6.37 2.68 -35.17
C GLU A 451 5.08 3.39 -34.75
N MET A 452 4.23 3.69 -35.73
CA MET A 452 2.94 4.34 -35.51
C MET A 452 1.82 3.30 -35.59
N TYR A 453 1.05 3.18 -34.51
CA TYR A 453 -0.08 2.28 -34.36
C TYR A 453 -1.38 3.09 -34.42
N LEU A 454 -2.26 2.79 -35.38
CA LEU A 454 -3.48 3.56 -35.66
C LEU A 454 -4.75 2.81 -35.24
N LEU A 455 -5.83 3.56 -35.00
CA LEU A 455 -7.20 3.05 -34.74
C LEU A 455 -7.70 2.08 -35.83
N SER A 456 -7.24 2.24 -37.07
CA SER A 456 -7.58 1.40 -38.22
C SER A 456 -6.85 0.03 -38.24
N GLU A 457 -6.26 -0.39 -37.12
CA GLU A 457 -5.30 -1.51 -36.97
C GLU A 457 -4.13 -1.48 -37.98
N CYS A 458 -3.83 -0.29 -38.53
CA CYS A 458 -2.71 -0.08 -39.43
C CYS A 458 -1.41 0.22 -38.64
N LEU A 459 -0.31 -0.37 -39.10
CA LEU A 459 1.05 -0.13 -38.61
C LEU A 459 1.86 0.60 -39.70
N PHE A 460 2.56 1.66 -39.32
CA PHE A 460 3.57 2.30 -40.15
C PHE A 460 4.91 2.38 -39.41
N SER A 461 5.90 1.63 -39.89
CA SER A 461 7.27 1.66 -39.36
C SER A 461 8.16 2.55 -40.22
N PHE A 462 8.87 3.46 -39.55
CA PHE A 462 9.79 4.43 -40.13
C PHE A 462 11.16 4.33 -39.47
N GLY A 463 12.20 4.73 -40.19
CA GLY A 463 13.58 4.77 -39.73
C GLY A 463 14.26 6.11 -39.99
N THR A 464 15.24 6.43 -39.15
CA THR A 464 16.08 7.62 -39.25
C THR A 464 17.57 7.25 -39.29
N ASP A 465 18.37 8.21 -39.73
CA ASP A 465 19.83 8.13 -39.79
C ASP A 465 20.50 8.44 -38.43
N SER A 466 19.90 9.34 -37.63
CA SER A 466 20.40 9.71 -36.30
C SER A 466 19.34 9.66 -35.20
N ALA A 467 19.80 9.70 -33.94
CA ALA A 467 18.97 9.78 -32.74
C ALA A 467 18.31 11.16 -32.57
N GLU A 468 18.96 12.23 -33.03
CA GLU A 468 18.39 13.57 -33.09
C GLU A 468 17.22 13.61 -34.08
N THR A 469 17.42 13.12 -35.31
CA THR A 469 16.36 13.00 -36.32
C THR A 469 15.19 12.17 -35.79
N LEU A 470 15.46 11.05 -35.11
CA LEU A 470 14.42 10.23 -34.45
C LEU A 470 13.61 11.08 -33.45
N LYS A 471 14.29 11.77 -32.54
CA LYS A 471 13.69 12.54 -31.44
C LYS A 471 12.87 13.73 -31.94
N ASP A 472 13.29 14.37 -33.02
CA ASP A 472 12.57 15.52 -33.59
C ASP A 472 11.32 15.08 -34.34
N TRP A 473 11.38 13.99 -35.13
CA TRP A 473 10.19 13.42 -35.78
C TRP A 473 9.19 12.86 -34.77
N THR A 474 9.61 12.06 -33.79
CA THR A 474 8.69 11.49 -32.79
C THR A 474 8.03 12.58 -31.95
N ARG A 475 8.78 13.59 -31.50
CA ARG A 475 8.22 14.74 -30.79
C ARG A 475 7.24 15.55 -31.64
N ALA A 476 7.56 15.80 -32.91
CA ALA A 476 6.69 16.57 -33.80
C ALA A 476 5.38 15.82 -34.09
N ILE A 477 5.45 14.51 -34.36
CA ILE A 477 4.26 13.64 -34.55
C ILE A 477 3.42 13.63 -33.27
N CYS A 478 4.02 13.42 -32.10
CA CYS A 478 3.31 13.45 -30.82
C CYS A 478 2.59 14.77 -30.55
N LYS A 479 3.21 15.92 -30.84
CA LYS A 479 2.56 17.25 -30.68
C LYS A 479 1.29 17.43 -31.53
N CYS A 480 1.02 16.56 -32.51
CA CYS A 480 -0.19 16.60 -33.32
C CYS A 480 -1.38 15.79 -32.75
N PHE A 481 -1.15 14.79 -31.89
CA PHE A 481 -2.23 13.95 -31.31
C PHE A 481 -2.28 13.93 -29.78
N ILE A 482 -1.22 14.38 -29.10
CA ILE A 482 -1.13 14.44 -27.64
C ILE A 482 -1.57 15.82 -27.14
N PRO A 483 -2.55 15.93 -26.22
CA PRO A 483 -3.00 17.20 -25.66
C PRO A 483 -1.89 17.99 -24.96
N ALA A 484 -1.94 19.32 -25.02
CA ALA A 484 -0.95 20.20 -24.38
C ALA A 484 -0.82 19.96 -22.86
N VAL A 485 -1.93 19.59 -22.20
CA VAL A 485 -1.99 19.28 -20.75
C VAL A 485 -1.03 18.16 -20.35
N VAL A 486 -0.75 17.22 -21.27
CA VAL A 486 0.14 16.07 -21.05
C VAL A 486 1.47 16.18 -21.81
N GLU A 487 1.84 17.37 -22.31
CA GLU A 487 3.14 17.59 -23.00
C GLU A 487 4.37 17.28 -22.11
N ASN A 488 4.20 17.23 -20.78
CA ASN A 488 5.25 16.78 -19.86
C ASN A 488 5.73 15.33 -20.13
N LEU A 489 4.84 14.45 -20.63
CA LEU A 489 5.21 13.09 -21.06
C LEU A 489 6.20 13.11 -22.24
N LEU A 490 6.18 14.15 -23.08
CA LEU A 490 7.08 14.32 -24.24
C LEU A 490 8.47 14.85 -23.89
N LYS A 491 8.72 15.17 -22.61
CA LYS A 491 10.04 15.54 -22.10
C LYS A 491 10.85 14.31 -21.65
N LYS A 492 10.19 13.16 -21.46
CA LYS A 492 10.80 11.88 -21.02
C LYS A 492 11.53 11.18 -22.18
N ASP A 493 12.45 10.29 -21.83
CA ASP A 493 13.12 9.41 -22.79
C ASP A 493 12.31 8.11 -23.01
N TYR A 494 11.14 8.25 -23.62
CA TYR A 494 10.16 7.16 -23.75
C TYR A 494 10.54 6.12 -24.83
N GLU A 495 10.28 4.85 -24.52
CA GLU A 495 10.34 3.72 -25.45
C GLU A 495 9.00 3.48 -26.14
N LEU A 496 7.90 3.85 -25.47
CA LEU A 496 6.53 3.71 -25.93
C LEU A 496 5.70 4.85 -25.34
N ILE A 497 4.89 5.52 -26.16
CA ILE A 497 3.94 6.56 -25.72
C ILE A 497 2.60 6.39 -26.43
N GLY A 498 1.50 6.56 -25.71
CA GLY A 498 0.17 6.37 -26.31
C GLY A 498 -0.98 6.51 -25.33
N ARG A 499 -2.19 6.45 -25.86
CA ARG A 499 -3.44 6.50 -25.11
C ARG A 499 -3.89 5.09 -24.79
N LEU A 500 -4.27 4.83 -23.54
CA LEU A 500 -4.79 3.54 -23.08
C LEU A 500 -6.03 3.74 -22.21
N TYR A 501 -6.79 2.67 -22.03
CA TYR A 501 -7.84 2.59 -21.02
C TYR A 501 -7.31 1.89 -19.78
N TYR A 502 -7.69 2.37 -18.60
CA TYR A 502 -7.30 1.78 -17.33
C TYR A 502 -8.44 1.81 -16.30
N LYS A 503 -8.28 0.98 -15.26
CA LYS A 503 -9.05 1.00 -14.01
C LYS A 503 -8.08 0.87 -12.84
N ASP A 504 -8.30 1.65 -11.79
CA ASP A 504 -7.56 1.59 -10.54
C ASP A 504 -8.52 1.30 -9.36
N VAL A 505 -7.96 1.23 -8.15
CA VAL A 505 -8.69 0.96 -6.90
C VAL A 505 -9.80 2.00 -6.63
N HIS A 506 -9.72 3.21 -7.18
CA HIS A 506 -10.71 4.27 -6.98
C HIS A 506 -11.89 4.20 -7.96
N ASN A 507 -11.73 3.53 -9.11
CA ASN A 507 -12.79 3.41 -10.12
C ASN A 507 -12.74 2.07 -10.90
N LEU A 508 -13.03 0.97 -10.20
CA LEU A 508 -13.07 -0.38 -10.81
C LEU A 508 -14.26 -0.61 -11.75
N GLU A 509 -15.33 0.19 -11.63
CA GLU A 509 -16.56 0.00 -12.41
C GLU A 509 -16.47 0.57 -13.84
N ARG A 510 -15.65 1.61 -14.09
CA ARG A 510 -15.60 2.32 -15.37
C ARG A 510 -14.17 2.44 -15.91
N TRP A 511 -13.99 2.07 -17.17
CA TRP A 511 -12.76 2.35 -17.90
C TRP A 511 -12.55 3.87 -18.03
N SER A 512 -11.43 4.36 -17.50
CA SER A 512 -10.96 5.72 -17.71
C SER A 512 -9.90 5.74 -18.80
N ALA A 513 -9.85 6.78 -19.62
CA ALA A 513 -8.78 6.97 -20.59
C ALA A 513 -7.63 7.75 -19.96
N GLY A 514 -6.40 7.44 -20.38
CA GLY A 514 -5.19 8.13 -19.95
C GLY A 514 -4.06 8.02 -20.97
N TRP A 515 -3.07 8.89 -20.84
CA TRP A 515 -1.86 8.93 -21.66
C TRP A 515 -0.71 8.28 -20.90
N PHE A 516 -0.06 7.28 -21.50
CA PHE A 516 0.95 6.44 -20.87
C PHE A 516 2.29 6.61 -21.59
N THR A 517 3.39 6.54 -20.83
CA THR A 517 4.78 6.45 -21.32
C THR A 517 5.53 5.35 -20.58
N LEU A 518 6.28 4.53 -21.32
CA LEU A 518 7.28 3.63 -20.74
C LEU A 518 8.67 4.27 -20.79
N GLU A 519 9.29 4.47 -19.63
CA GLU A 519 10.65 4.98 -19.45
C GLU A 519 11.47 3.92 -18.72
N LYS A 520 12.18 3.06 -19.46
CA LYS A 520 12.90 1.89 -18.92
C LYS A 520 11.95 1.05 -18.04
N SER A 521 12.30 0.83 -16.77
CA SER A 521 11.47 0.10 -15.79
C SER A 521 10.43 0.94 -15.06
N LYS A 522 10.09 2.14 -15.55
CA LYS A 522 9.06 3.02 -14.97
C LYS A 522 7.96 3.29 -16.00
N LEU A 523 6.74 2.86 -15.69
CA LEU A 523 5.54 3.19 -16.46
C LEU A 523 4.92 4.45 -15.85
N CYS A 524 4.95 5.58 -16.55
CA CYS A 524 4.30 6.83 -16.10
C CYS A 524 2.99 7.03 -16.88
N PHE A 525 1.95 7.59 -16.26
CA PHE A 525 0.69 7.86 -16.93
C PHE A 525 -0.05 9.08 -16.38
N CYS A 526 -0.91 9.70 -17.18
CA CYS A 526 -1.74 10.83 -16.78
C CYS A 526 -3.20 10.60 -17.25
N PRO A 527 -4.22 10.65 -16.37
CA PRO A 527 -5.63 10.53 -16.75
C PRO A 527 -6.12 11.69 -17.64
N GLU A 528 -7.14 11.46 -18.47
CA GLU A 528 -7.73 12.51 -19.34
C GLU A 528 -8.74 13.45 -18.63
N GLN A 529 -8.77 13.49 -17.30
CA GLN A 529 -9.69 14.37 -16.56
C GLN A 529 -9.02 15.72 -16.29
N ASP A 530 -9.78 16.82 -16.38
CA ASP A 530 -9.27 18.18 -16.14
C ASP A 530 -8.66 18.31 -14.73
N GLY A 531 -7.34 18.55 -14.68
CA GLY A 531 -6.59 18.67 -13.43
C GLY A 531 -6.06 17.36 -12.83
N ALA A 532 -6.04 16.26 -13.58
CA ALA A 532 -5.44 15.00 -13.14
C ALA A 532 -3.89 15.01 -13.18
N GLU A 533 -3.26 14.28 -12.26
CA GLU A 533 -1.81 14.28 -12.05
C GLU A 533 -1.06 13.18 -12.82
N GLU A 534 0.25 13.35 -13.00
CA GLU A 534 1.12 12.28 -13.51
C GLU A 534 1.45 11.26 -12.41
N ASP A 535 1.02 10.02 -12.62
CA ASP A 535 1.25 8.89 -11.74
C ASP A 535 2.27 7.91 -12.36
N SER A 536 2.81 6.97 -11.56
CA SER A 536 3.74 5.97 -12.08
C SER A 536 3.86 4.67 -11.29
N VAL A 537 4.19 3.61 -12.02
CA VAL A 537 4.44 2.24 -11.51
C VAL A 537 5.89 1.84 -11.79
N TYR A 538 6.60 1.38 -10.76
CA TYR A 538 7.97 0.87 -10.86
C TYR A 538 7.95 -0.63 -11.14
N LEU A 539 8.21 -1.00 -12.39
CA LEU A 539 8.00 -2.37 -12.90
C LEU A 539 8.91 -3.42 -12.24
N LYS A 540 10.07 -3.03 -11.69
CA LYS A 540 10.94 -3.91 -10.88
C LYS A 540 10.38 -4.27 -9.51
N ARG A 541 9.46 -3.47 -8.97
CA ARG A 541 8.82 -3.65 -7.65
C ARG A 541 7.46 -4.35 -7.70
N LEU A 542 6.97 -4.67 -8.90
CA LEU A 542 5.71 -5.39 -9.04
C LEU A 542 5.73 -6.68 -8.19
N GLN A 543 4.64 -6.97 -7.47
CA GLN A 543 4.41 -8.29 -6.91
C GLN A 543 3.70 -9.19 -7.93
N GLU A 544 2.91 -8.61 -8.85
CA GLU A 544 2.21 -9.34 -9.90
C GLU A 544 2.21 -8.61 -11.26
N LEU A 545 2.23 -9.41 -12.33
CA LEU A 545 2.07 -9.00 -13.73
C LEU A 545 1.26 -10.08 -14.47
N THR A 546 0.08 -9.73 -14.99
CA THR A 546 -0.91 -10.71 -15.45
C THR A 546 -1.72 -10.23 -16.65
N VAL A 547 -2.02 -11.11 -17.61
CA VAL A 547 -3.01 -10.83 -18.67
C VAL A 547 -4.27 -11.65 -18.42
N THR A 548 -5.43 -11.02 -18.57
CA THR A 548 -6.77 -11.61 -18.47
C THR A 548 -7.60 -11.19 -19.68
N THR A 549 -8.50 -12.05 -20.19
CA THR A 549 -9.41 -11.69 -21.29
C THR A 549 -10.80 -11.49 -20.74
N GLN A 550 -11.40 -10.32 -20.97
CA GLN A 550 -12.74 -9.94 -20.51
C GLN A 550 -13.73 -9.89 -21.70
N LEU A 551 -15.01 -10.14 -21.41
CA LEU A 551 -16.11 -10.09 -22.36
C LEU A 551 -17.03 -8.91 -22.02
N GLU A 552 -16.98 -7.85 -22.81
CA GLU A 552 -17.87 -6.69 -22.71
C GLU A 552 -18.68 -6.57 -24.01
N HIS A 553 -20.01 -6.47 -23.92
CA HIS A 553 -20.89 -6.21 -25.08
C HIS A 553 -20.66 -7.11 -26.31
N ASN A 554 -20.40 -8.42 -26.09
CA ASN A 554 -20.03 -9.43 -27.10
C ASN A 554 -18.62 -9.30 -27.74
N GLU A 555 -17.82 -8.31 -27.38
CA GLU A 555 -16.41 -8.22 -27.79
C GLU A 555 -15.47 -8.79 -26.72
N LYS A 556 -14.37 -9.40 -27.18
CA LYS A 556 -13.28 -9.89 -26.32
C LYS A 556 -12.18 -8.84 -26.24
N LYS A 557 -11.88 -8.34 -25.05
CA LYS A 557 -10.75 -7.44 -24.79
C LYS A 557 -9.73 -8.12 -23.89
N ASP A 558 -8.47 -8.01 -24.23
CA ASP A 558 -7.36 -8.44 -23.37
C ASP A 558 -6.97 -7.29 -22.43
N VAL A 559 -6.77 -7.60 -21.16
CA VAL A 559 -6.53 -6.65 -20.05
C VAL A 559 -5.28 -7.08 -19.29
N LEU A 560 -4.33 -6.15 -19.13
CA LEU A 560 -3.12 -6.30 -18.34
C LEU A 560 -3.38 -5.84 -16.89
N LEU A 561 -2.85 -6.56 -15.92
CA LEU A 561 -2.95 -6.34 -14.48
C LEU A 561 -1.55 -6.16 -13.91
N LEU A 562 -1.37 -5.09 -13.13
CA LEU A 562 -0.14 -4.69 -12.45
C LEU A 562 -0.43 -4.49 -10.96
N VAL A 563 0.47 -4.97 -10.08
CA VAL A 563 0.34 -4.94 -8.62
C VAL A 563 1.65 -4.40 -8.04
N GLU A 564 1.65 -3.18 -7.50
CA GLU A 564 2.82 -2.58 -6.81
C GLU A 564 2.44 -2.09 -5.40
N LYS A 565 3.05 -2.69 -4.37
CA LYS A 565 3.04 -2.23 -2.97
C LYS A 565 1.64 -2.06 -2.34
N GLY A 566 0.64 -2.84 -2.77
CA GLY A 566 -0.73 -2.66 -2.28
C GLY A 566 -1.63 -1.89 -3.26
N ARG A 567 -1.15 -1.59 -4.48
CA ARG A 567 -1.90 -0.92 -5.53
C ARG A 567 -2.05 -1.78 -6.79
N THR A 568 -3.30 -2.04 -7.14
CA THR A 568 -3.72 -2.70 -8.37
C THR A 568 -3.99 -1.70 -9.51
N LEU A 569 -3.54 -2.00 -10.73
CA LEU A 569 -3.86 -1.25 -11.96
C LEU A 569 -4.20 -2.23 -13.10
N TYR A 570 -5.36 -2.03 -13.73
CA TYR A 570 -5.82 -2.77 -14.91
C TYR A 570 -5.71 -1.88 -16.15
N MET A 571 -5.27 -2.41 -17.30
CA MET A 571 -5.01 -1.63 -18.52
C MET A 571 -5.40 -2.39 -19.80
N HIS A 572 -5.97 -1.72 -20.80
CA HIS A 572 -6.15 -2.26 -22.15
C HIS A 572 -5.92 -1.22 -23.26
N GLY A 573 -5.57 -1.71 -24.46
CA GLY A 573 -5.40 -0.89 -25.68
C GLY A 573 -6.71 -0.51 -26.37
N HIS A 574 -6.63 0.39 -27.34
CA HIS A 574 -7.75 0.75 -28.22
C HIS A 574 -8.09 -0.36 -29.22
N THR A 575 -7.08 -1.14 -29.61
CA THR A 575 -7.14 -2.23 -30.59
C THR A 575 -6.46 -3.47 -30.01
N LYS A 576 -6.38 -4.57 -30.79
CA LYS A 576 -5.56 -5.71 -30.38
C LYS A 576 -4.05 -5.44 -30.58
N LEU A 577 -3.71 -4.60 -31.55
CA LEU A 577 -2.34 -4.36 -31.98
C LEU A 577 -1.56 -3.52 -30.96
N ASP A 578 -2.12 -2.38 -30.52
CA ASP A 578 -1.50 -1.53 -29.50
C ASP A 578 -1.46 -2.20 -28.11
N PHE A 579 -2.49 -2.96 -27.72
CA PHE A 579 -2.43 -3.78 -26.49
C PHE A 579 -1.23 -4.74 -26.50
N THR A 580 -0.97 -5.36 -27.66
CA THR A 580 0.11 -6.35 -27.79
C THR A 580 1.49 -5.71 -27.58
N VAL A 581 1.77 -4.54 -28.17
CA VAL A 581 3.06 -3.86 -27.96
C VAL A 581 3.23 -3.37 -26.52
N TRP A 582 2.18 -2.82 -25.90
CA TRP A 582 2.23 -2.39 -24.49
C TRP A 582 2.51 -3.54 -23.52
N HIS A 583 1.82 -4.68 -23.66
CA HIS A 583 2.07 -5.85 -22.82
C HIS A 583 3.51 -6.38 -22.96
N MET A 584 4.04 -6.48 -24.19
CA MET A 584 5.41 -6.95 -24.42
C MET A 584 6.45 -6.01 -23.78
N ALA A 585 6.28 -4.70 -23.97
CA ALA A 585 7.19 -3.69 -23.44
C ALA A 585 7.21 -3.67 -21.90
N ILE A 586 6.03 -3.61 -21.26
CA ILE A 586 5.89 -3.64 -19.80
C ILE A 586 6.48 -4.94 -19.22
N LYS A 587 6.25 -6.09 -19.86
CA LYS A 587 6.78 -7.38 -19.42
C LYS A 587 8.31 -7.46 -19.50
N LYS A 588 8.93 -6.92 -20.55
CA LYS A 588 10.40 -6.82 -20.67
C LYS A 588 10.96 -5.97 -19.52
N ALA A 589 10.39 -4.78 -19.33
CA ALA A 589 10.81 -3.80 -18.33
C ALA A 589 10.59 -4.22 -16.86
N ALA A 590 9.62 -5.12 -16.61
CA ALA A 590 9.36 -5.70 -15.29
C ALA A 590 10.28 -6.87 -14.92
N GLY A 591 10.87 -7.55 -15.92
CA GLY A 591 11.77 -8.69 -15.73
C GLY A 591 13.16 -8.27 -15.21
N THR A 592 14.06 -9.24 -15.06
CA THR A 592 15.49 -8.98 -14.88
C THR A 592 16.11 -8.73 -16.26
N ASP A 593 16.71 -7.56 -16.47
CA ASP A 593 17.29 -7.09 -17.75
C ASP A 593 18.80 -6.79 -17.65
N GLY A 594 19.39 -7.03 -16.49
CA GLY A 594 20.80 -6.84 -16.19
C GLY A 594 21.21 -7.68 -14.97
N ASN A 595 22.51 -7.67 -14.67
CA ASN A 595 23.11 -8.48 -13.62
C ASN A 595 23.72 -7.61 -12.50
N ALA A 596 23.39 -6.31 -12.50
CA ALA A 596 23.63 -5.42 -11.37
C ALA A 596 22.48 -5.52 -10.36
N LEU A 597 22.77 -5.18 -9.10
CA LEU A 597 21.83 -5.30 -7.97
C LEU A 597 20.53 -4.49 -8.18
N ARG A 598 20.60 -3.38 -8.92
CA ARG A 598 19.46 -2.49 -9.21
C ARG A 598 18.51 -3.02 -10.30
N ASP A 599 18.99 -3.93 -11.14
CA ASP A 599 18.25 -4.45 -12.30
C ASP A 599 17.41 -5.69 -11.95
N GLN A 600 17.63 -6.22 -10.74
CA GLN A 600 16.93 -7.37 -10.19
C GLN A 600 15.48 -7.03 -9.83
N GLN A 601 14.64 -8.06 -9.74
CA GLN A 601 13.30 -7.92 -9.17
C GLN A 601 13.39 -7.65 -7.66
N LEU A 602 12.73 -6.60 -7.19
CA LEU A 602 12.84 -6.10 -5.82
C LEU A 602 11.59 -6.41 -4.98
N SER A 603 11.79 -6.71 -3.69
CA SER A 603 10.72 -6.84 -2.71
C SER A 603 10.19 -5.46 -2.28
N LYS A 604 9.13 -5.46 -1.45
CA LYS A 604 8.52 -4.21 -0.93
C LYS A 604 9.50 -3.29 -0.19
N ASN A 605 10.58 -3.86 0.35
CA ASN A 605 11.64 -3.19 1.11
C ASN A 605 12.83 -2.72 0.23
N ASP A 606 12.71 -2.75 -1.11
CA ASP A 606 13.78 -2.45 -2.07
C ASP A 606 15.00 -3.40 -2.03
N ILE A 607 14.83 -4.61 -1.49
CA ILE A 607 15.84 -5.67 -1.45
C ILE A 607 15.59 -6.65 -2.61
N PRO A 608 16.60 -7.15 -3.34
CA PRO A 608 16.40 -8.19 -4.35
C PRO A 608 15.68 -9.42 -3.78
N ILE A 609 14.63 -9.89 -4.46
CA ILE A 609 13.74 -10.96 -3.94
C ILE A 609 14.51 -12.25 -3.60
N ILE A 610 15.56 -12.56 -4.35
CA ILE A 610 16.48 -13.68 -4.08
C ILE A 610 17.16 -13.54 -2.71
N VAL A 611 17.63 -12.35 -2.33
CA VAL A 611 18.29 -12.11 -1.03
C VAL A 611 17.28 -12.23 0.10
N ASP A 612 16.16 -11.52 -0.02
CA ASP A 612 15.07 -11.48 0.97
C ASP A 612 14.53 -12.90 1.24
N SER A 613 14.28 -13.67 0.17
CA SER A 613 13.79 -15.05 0.26
C SER A 613 14.80 -16.00 0.93
N CYS A 614 16.07 -15.93 0.55
CA CYS A 614 17.10 -16.79 1.14
C CYS A 614 17.34 -16.46 2.61
N ILE A 615 17.38 -15.18 2.99
CA ILE A 615 17.52 -14.73 4.38
C ILE A 615 16.33 -15.22 5.23
N ALA A 616 15.10 -15.02 4.75
CA ALA A 616 13.90 -15.46 5.48
C ALA A 616 13.93 -16.98 5.73
N PHE A 617 14.26 -17.76 4.70
CA PHE A 617 14.33 -19.22 4.79
C PHE A 617 15.40 -19.71 5.77
N VAL A 618 16.61 -19.12 5.74
CA VAL A 618 17.69 -19.50 6.66
C VAL A 618 17.41 -19.02 8.10
N THR A 619 16.75 -17.87 8.27
CA THR A 619 16.30 -17.41 9.61
C THR A 619 15.27 -18.38 10.21
N GLN A 620 14.28 -18.82 9.42
CA GLN A 620 13.19 -19.65 9.93
C GLN A 620 13.62 -21.09 10.25
N TYR A 621 14.53 -21.68 9.46
CA TYR A 621 14.85 -23.11 9.55
C TYR A 621 16.34 -23.40 9.85
N GLY A 622 17.22 -22.42 9.74
CA GLY A 622 18.68 -22.59 9.76
C GLY A 622 19.40 -22.09 11.01
N LEU A 623 18.76 -21.29 11.88
CA LEU A 623 19.42 -20.75 13.08
C LEU A 623 19.93 -21.84 14.04
N ASN A 624 19.28 -23.02 14.07
CA ASN A 624 19.69 -24.20 14.85
C ASN A 624 20.31 -25.31 13.97
N CYS A 625 20.98 -24.92 12.87
CA CYS A 625 21.68 -25.83 11.97
C CYS A 625 23.19 -25.65 12.10
N GLU A 626 23.86 -26.64 12.70
CA GLU A 626 25.33 -26.65 12.83
C GLU A 626 26.03 -26.35 11.50
N GLY A 627 26.93 -25.37 11.48
CA GLY A 627 27.71 -25.03 10.29
C GLY A 627 26.89 -24.37 9.17
N MET A 628 25.81 -23.68 9.49
CA MET A 628 25.05 -22.86 8.53
C MET A 628 25.99 -21.91 7.76
N TYR A 629 25.77 -21.72 6.47
CA TYR A 629 26.67 -21.05 5.50
C TYR A 629 28.02 -21.74 5.23
N ARG A 630 28.65 -22.38 6.23
CA ARG A 630 29.91 -23.14 6.08
C ARG A 630 29.71 -24.43 5.29
N LYS A 631 28.58 -25.11 5.45
CA LYS A 631 28.21 -26.33 4.69
C LYS A 631 27.67 -25.94 3.31
N ASN A 632 28.34 -26.41 2.25
CA ASN A 632 27.93 -26.18 0.87
C ASN A 632 26.72 -27.04 0.47
N GLY A 633 25.92 -26.54 -0.46
CA GLY A 633 24.84 -27.25 -1.14
C GLY A 633 25.33 -28.12 -2.31
N THR A 634 24.39 -28.67 -3.07
CA THR A 634 24.69 -29.45 -4.27
C THR A 634 24.77 -28.51 -5.49
N PRO A 635 25.92 -28.39 -6.19
CA PRO A 635 26.11 -27.37 -7.23
C PRO A 635 25.06 -27.36 -8.35
N SER A 636 24.55 -28.53 -8.77
CA SER A 636 23.50 -28.62 -9.79
C SER A 636 22.16 -28.03 -9.32
N ARG A 637 21.76 -28.29 -8.06
CA ARG A 637 20.54 -27.71 -7.46
C ARG A 637 20.69 -26.22 -7.21
N VAL A 638 21.89 -25.78 -6.79
CA VAL A 638 22.24 -24.36 -6.62
C VAL A 638 22.12 -23.61 -7.94
N SER A 639 22.74 -24.10 -9.03
CA SER A 639 22.59 -23.51 -10.37
C SER A 639 21.13 -23.48 -10.81
N GLN A 640 20.41 -24.61 -10.70
CA GLN A 640 19.01 -24.71 -11.12
C GLN A 640 18.08 -23.76 -10.36
N LEU A 641 18.34 -23.52 -9.08
CA LEU A 641 17.56 -22.60 -8.24
C LEU A 641 17.94 -21.13 -8.54
N LEU A 642 19.23 -20.83 -8.75
CA LEU A 642 19.69 -19.50 -9.16
C LEU A 642 19.15 -19.11 -10.56
N ASP A 643 19.12 -20.04 -11.51
CA ASP A 643 18.55 -19.82 -12.85
C ASP A 643 17.04 -19.56 -12.79
N GLN A 644 16.31 -20.21 -11.87
CA GLN A 644 14.91 -19.90 -11.61
C GLN A 644 14.73 -18.48 -11.07
N PHE A 645 15.57 -18.06 -10.12
CA PHE A 645 15.53 -16.68 -9.61
C PHE A 645 15.91 -15.64 -10.68
N ARG A 646 16.93 -15.91 -11.51
CA ARG A 646 17.33 -15.03 -12.62
C ARG A 646 16.21 -14.87 -13.66
N LYS A 647 15.50 -15.97 -13.96
CA LYS A 647 14.38 -15.97 -14.90
C LYS A 647 13.18 -15.17 -14.37
N ASP A 648 12.74 -15.45 -13.14
CA ASP A 648 11.61 -14.75 -12.51
C ASP A 648 11.54 -14.98 -10.99
N ALA A 649 12.34 -14.24 -10.22
CA ALA A 649 12.47 -14.35 -8.78
C ALA A 649 11.14 -14.30 -8.00
N ARG A 650 10.16 -13.49 -8.44
CA ARG A 650 8.81 -13.39 -7.83
C ARG A 650 8.13 -14.74 -7.73
N ASN A 651 8.26 -15.56 -8.77
CA ASN A 651 7.64 -16.88 -8.89
C ASN A 651 8.45 -17.99 -8.19
N VAL A 652 9.60 -17.70 -7.59
CA VAL A 652 10.39 -18.66 -6.81
C VAL A 652 9.99 -18.59 -5.33
N LYS A 653 9.73 -19.75 -4.71
CA LYS A 653 9.25 -19.86 -3.34
C LYS A 653 9.86 -21.06 -2.65
N LEU A 654 10.71 -20.77 -1.67
CA LEU A 654 11.46 -21.75 -0.89
C LEU A 654 10.55 -22.44 0.13
N ARG A 655 10.81 -23.72 0.39
CA ARG A 655 9.98 -24.59 1.24
C ARG A 655 10.82 -25.66 1.94
N ALA A 656 10.60 -25.84 3.24
CA ALA A 656 11.28 -26.89 4.01
C ALA A 656 10.92 -28.27 3.45
N GLY A 657 11.92 -29.15 3.33
CA GLY A 657 11.79 -30.50 2.74
C GLY A 657 11.92 -30.55 1.21
N GLU A 658 11.54 -29.49 0.50
CA GLU A 658 11.74 -29.34 -0.95
C GLU A 658 13.11 -28.72 -1.26
N HIS A 659 13.50 -27.69 -0.50
CA HIS A 659 14.75 -26.96 -0.62
C HIS A 659 15.64 -27.25 0.60
N GLN A 660 16.93 -27.55 0.38
CA GLN A 660 17.88 -27.77 1.49
C GLN A 660 18.54 -26.46 1.90
N LEU A 661 18.78 -26.30 3.21
CA LEU A 661 19.43 -25.10 3.78
C LEU A 661 20.75 -24.75 3.10
N GLY A 662 21.62 -25.74 2.87
CA GLY A 662 22.90 -25.54 2.18
C GLY A 662 22.75 -25.05 0.74
N ASP A 663 21.76 -25.54 -0.01
CA ASP A 663 21.51 -25.06 -1.38
C ASP A 663 21.07 -23.58 -1.37
N VAL A 664 20.19 -23.20 -0.45
CA VAL A 664 19.66 -21.83 -0.33
C VAL A 664 20.75 -20.85 0.11
N ALA A 665 21.60 -21.24 1.06
CA ALA A 665 22.76 -20.45 1.48
C ALA A 665 23.80 -20.28 0.36
N ASP A 666 24.05 -21.33 -0.43
CA ASP A 666 24.94 -21.25 -1.59
C ASP A 666 24.34 -20.40 -2.72
N VAL A 667 23.00 -20.42 -2.93
CA VAL A 667 22.34 -19.50 -3.87
C VAL A 667 22.51 -18.05 -3.44
N LEU A 668 22.36 -17.73 -2.14
CA LEU A 668 22.60 -16.37 -1.63
C LEU A 668 24.05 -15.94 -1.83
N LYS A 669 25.01 -16.76 -1.40
CA LYS A 669 26.45 -16.52 -1.59
C LYS A 669 26.77 -16.28 -3.06
N ARG A 670 26.40 -17.23 -3.93
CA ARG A 670 26.70 -17.20 -5.35
C ARG A 670 26.04 -16.03 -6.07
N PHE A 671 24.81 -15.66 -5.70
CA PHE A 671 24.18 -14.44 -6.21
C PHE A 671 25.03 -13.20 -5.90
N LEU A 672 25.45 -13.00 -4.65
CA LEU A 672 26.27 -11.85 -4.26
C LEU A 672 27.62 -11.81 -4.99
N PHE A 673 28.24 -12.97 -5.25
CA PHE A 673 29.49 -13.07 -6.00
C PHE A 673 29.33 -12.81 -7.50
N GLU A 674 28.25 -13.30 -8.11
CA GLU A 674 28.02 -13.20 -9.56
C GLU A 674 27.37 -11.87 -9.99
N MET A 675 27.12 -10.89 -9.10
CA MET A 675 26.67 -9.54 -9.49
C MET A 675 27.78 -8.72 -10.17
N ASP A 676 27.40 -7.78 -11.03
CA ASP A 676 28.36 -6.95 -11.79
C ASP A 676 29.30 -6.11 -10.88
N ASP A 677 28.80 -5.68 -9.72
CA ASP A 677 29.58 -5.02 -8.66
C ASP A 677 29.25 -5.64 -7.28
N ALA A 678 30.22 -5.54 -6.37
CA ALA A 678 30.14 -6.07 -5.02
C ALA A 678 29.06 -5.37 -4.19
N LEU A 679 28.51 -6.06 -3.18
CA LEU A 679 27.49 -5.46 -2.31
C LEU A 679 28.03 -4.22 -1.58
N LEU A 680 29.29 -4.28 -1.14
CA LEU A 680 30.03 -3.18 -0.52
C LEU A 680 30.68 -2.20 -1.52
N THR A 681 30.45 -2.42 -2.83
CA THR A 681 31.02 -1.74 -4.02
C THR A 681 32.55 -1.83 -4.12
N LYS A 682 33.05 -2.19 -5.31
CA LYS A 682 34.51 -2.30 -5.57
C LYS A 682 35.23 -0.96 -5.42
N GLU A 683 34.54 0.15 -5.68
CA GLU A 683 35.05 1.53 -5.51
C GLU A 683 35.39 1.86 -4.04
N LEU A 684 34.56 1.42 -3.09
CA LEU A 684 34.76 1.71 -1.66
C LEU A 684 35.73 0.75 -0.95
N TYR A 685 36.17 -0.33 -1.61
CA TYR A 685 37.04 -1.38 -1.06
C TYR A 685 38.22 -0.87 -0.22
N PRO A 686 39.12 0.03 -0.68
CA PRO A 686 40.25 0.48 0.12
C PRO A 686 39.82 1.28 1.37
N TYR A 687 38.69 1.99 1.30
CA TYR A 687 38.17 2.76 2.43
C TYR A 687 37.63 1.86 3.54
N TRP A 688 36.95 0.76 3.18
CA TRP A 688 36.53 -0.29 4.12
C TRP A 688 37.71 -0.87 4.89
N LEU A 689 38.80 -1.23 4.20
CA LEU A 689 40.00 -1.76 4.87
C LEU A 689 40.67 -0.73 5.76
N SER A 690 40.77 0.53 5.31
CA SER A 690 41.36 1.63 6.10
C SER A 690 40.62 1.96 7.40
N ALA A 691 39.41 1.43 7.60
CA ALA A 691 38.71 1.56 8.88
C ALA A 691 39.41 0.77 9.99
N LEU A 692 40.07 -0.35 9.66
CA LEU A 692 40.79 -1.19 10.63
C LEU A 692 42.03 -0.51 11.23
N ASP A 693 42.58 0.51 10.57
CA ASP A 693 43.69 1.32 11.11
C ASP A 693 43.25 2.16 12.33
N VAL A 694 41.95 2.43 12.46
CA VAL A 694 41.35 3.25 13.53
C VAL A 694 41.23 2.45 14.83
N GLN A 695 42.04 2.84 15.81
CA GLN A 695 42.11 2.17 17.12
C GLN A 695 40.88 2.45 18.01
N ASP A 696 40.30 3.66 17.92
CA ASP A 696 39.09 4.00 18.67
C ASP A 696 37.83 3.41 17.99
N GLU A 697 37.06 2.63 18.75
CA GLU A 697 35.87 1.94 18.24
C GLU A 697 34.74 2.91 17.84
N LYS A 698 34.61 4.08 18.49
CA LYS A 698 33.56 5.06 18.15
C LYS A 698 33.91 5.79 16.86
N GLU A 699 35.17 6.17 16.68
CA GLU A 699 35.66 6.75 15.42
C GLU A 699 35.58 5.72 14.28
N ARG A 700 35.89 4.45 14.54
CA ARG A 700 35.74 3.36 13.57
C ARG A 700 34.27 3.10 13.18
N LEU A 701 33.36 3.09 14.17
CA LEU A 701 31.92 3.01 13.94
C LEU A 701 31.42 4.13 13.03
N GLU A 702 31.81 5.37 13.30
CA GLU A 702 31.35 6.52 12.51
C GLU A 702 31.92 6.49 11.08
N LYS A 703 33.18 6.06 10.92
CA LYS A 703 33.77 5.80 9.60
C LYS A 703 32.99 4.73 8.82
N TYR A 704 32.54 3.66 9.47
CA TYR A 704 31.64 2.68 8.84
C TYR A 704 30.26 3.26 8.49
N ARG A 705 29.64 4.07 9.36
CA ARG A 705 28.36 4.74 9.04
C ARG A 705 28.47 5.61 7.78
N MET A 706 29.54 6.40 7.67
CA MET A 706 29.80 7.22 6.48
C MET A 706 29.90 6.38 5.21
N LEU A 707 30.60 5.24 5.25
CA LEU A 707 30.71 4.31 4.12
C LEU A 707 29.38 3.60 3.80
N ILE A 708 28.56 3.28 4.81
CA ILE A 708 27.20 2.73 4.60
C ILE A 708 26.29 3.79 3.94
N GLN A 709 26.43 5.07 4.29
CA GLN A 709 25.63 6.15 3.74
C GLN A 709 25.93 6.45 2.26
N THR A 710 27.19 6.30 1.81
CA THR A 710 27.59 6.50 0.41
C THR A 710 27.16 5.37 -0.53
N LEU A 711 26.83 4.17 0.00
CA LEU A 711 26.31 3.07 -0.81
C LEU A 711 25.00 3.43 -1.53
N PRO A 712 24.78 2.95 -2.78
CA PRO A 712 23.49 3.06 -3.46
C PRO A 712 22.34 2.48 -2.61
N ARG A 713 21.13 3.06 -2.73
CA ARG A 713 19.96 2.68 -1.91
C ARG A 713 19.75 1.17 -1.79
N VAL A 714 19.77 0.45 -2.92
CA VAL A 714 19.55 -1.01 -2.97
C VAL A 714 20.67 -1.75 -2.24
N ASN A 715 21.94 -1.39 -2.47
CA ASN A 715 23.09 -1.95 -1.74
C ASN A 715 22.95 -1.74 -0.23
N ARG A 716 22.60 -0.52 0.20
CA ARG A 716 22.48 -0.16 1.62
C ARG A 716 21.39 -0.96 2.35
N VAL A 717 20.19 -1.08 1.78
CA VAL A 717 19.10 -1.86 2.41
C VAL A 717 19.37 -3.36 2.35
N THR A 718 20.01 -3.85 1.28
CA THR A 718 20.41 -5.26 1.15
C THR A 718 21.50 -5.62 2.17
N LEU A 719 22.46 -4.72 2.40
CA LEU A 719 23.49 -4.87 3.43
C LEU A 719 22.86 -4.88 4.83
N ALA A 720 21.97 -3.92 5.14
CA ALA A 720 21.29 -3.87 6.44
C ALA A 720 20.54 -5.17 6.77
N ALA A 721 19.80 -5.72 5.78
CA ALA A 721 19.08 -6.98 5.94
C ALA A 721 20.03 -8.19 6.11
N LEU A 722 21.11 -8.24 5.32
CA LEU A 722 22.09 -9.33 5.39
C LEU A 722 22.88 -9.31 6.70
N ILE A 723 23.42 -8.17 7.11
CA ILE A 723 24.15 -8.05 8.38
C ILE A 723 23.21 -8.29 9.57
N GLY A 724 21.97 -7.80 9.53
CA GLY A 724 20.96 -8.10 10.55
C GLY A 724 20.62 -9.59 10.65
N HIS A 725 20.59 -10.31 9.52
CA HIS A 725 20.45 -11.76 9.54
C HIS A 725 21.67 -12.44 10.19
N LEU A 726 22.90 -12.07 9.79
CA LEU A 726 24.13 -12.67 10.34
C LEU A 726 24.30 -12.38 11.84
N TYR A 727 23.84 -11.21 12.31
CA TYR A 727 23.75 -10.89 13.74
C TYR A 727 22.87 -11.90 14.49
N ARG A 728 21.73 -12.32 13.92
CA ARG A 728 20.86 -13.36 14.52
C ARG A 728 21.50 -14.75 14.48
N VAL A 729 22.22 -15.08 13.41
CA VAL A 729 22.94 -16.36 13.30
C VAL A 729 24.01 -16.48 14.39
N GLN A 730 24.84 -15.44 14.61
CA GLN A 730 25.89 -15.50 15.64
C GLN A 730 25.35 -15.46 17.08
N LYS A 731 24.20 -14.79 17.33
CA LYS A 731 23.48 -14.90 18.61
C LYS A 731 23.10 -16.34 18.96
N CYS A 732 22.96 -17.21 17.96
CA CYS A 732 22.64 -18.63 18.10
C CYS A 732 23.88 -19.55 18.04
N SER A 733 25.09 -18.98 18.15
CA SER A 733 26.37 -19.67 17.89
C SER A 733 26.68 -20.83 18.83
N GLU A 734 26.21 -20.80 20.08
CA GLU A 734 26.35 -21.91 21.05
C GLU A 734 25.77 -23.23 20.53
N MET A 735 24.75 -23.16 19.66
CA MET A 735 24.04 -24.29 19.09
C MET A 735 24.47 -24.55 17.64
N ASN A 736 24.53 -23.51 16.79
CA ASN A 736 24.85 -23.68 15.38
C ASN A 736 26.35 -23.65 15.04
N GLN A 737 27.22 -23.42 16.03
CA GLN A 737 28.69 -23.41 15.89
C GLN A 737 29.23 -22.38 14.87
N MET A 738 28.47 -21.30 14.61
CA MET A 738 28.83 -20.20 13.72
C MET A 738 28.98 -18.88 14.49
N SER A 739 30.15 -18.68 15.09
CA SER A 739 30.58 -17.39 15.66
C SER A 739 30.69 -16.28 14.60
N THR A 740 30.77 -15.00 15.01
CA THR A 740 30.99 -13.89 14.08
C THR A 740 32.22 -14.09 13.20
N GLN A 741 33.36 -14.47 13.78
CA GLN A 741 34.58 -14.83 13.05
C GLN A 741 34.33 -15.95 12.01
N SER A 742 33.55 -16.96 12.37
CA SER A 742 33.20 -18.08 11.47
C SER A 742 32.32 -17.67 10.30
N LEU A 743 31.38 -16.75 10.51
CA LEU A 743 30.53 -16.21 9.45
C LEU A 743 31.35 -15.29 8.53
N SER A 744 32.21 -14.45 9.13
CA SER A 744 33.08 -13.52 8.40
C SER A 744 34.05 -14.24 7.48
N GLN A 745 34.71 -15.31 7.94
CA GLN A 745 35.58 -16.16 7.11
C GLN A 745 34.85 -16.82 5.91
N VAL A 746 33.53 -17.05 6.03
CA VAL A 746 32.72 -17.70 5.00
C VAL A 746 32.07 -16.70 4.04
N LEU A 747 31.85 -15.45 4.45
CA LEU A 747 31.04 -14.47 3.71
C LEU A 747 31.79 -13.23 3.22
N SER A 748 32.96 -12.89 3.78
CA SER A 748 33.71 -11.69 3.40
C SER A 748 33.98 -11.61 1.88
N SER A 749 34.47 -12.70 1.28
CA SER A 749 34.75 -12.81 -0.15
C SER A 749 33.52 -12.64 -1.04
N TYR A 750 32.32 -12.92 -0.53
CA TYR A 750 31.06 -12.72 -1.23
C TYR A 750 30.52 -11.29 -1.09
N LEU A 751 30.87 -10.57 -0.01
CA LEU A 751 30.52 -9.17 0.19
C LEU A 751 31.41 -8.21 -0.63
N PHE A 752 32.68 -8.57 -0.79
CA PHE A 752 33.70 -7.81 -1.53
C PHE A 752 33.97 -8.31 -2.97
N GLN A 753 33.49 -9.51 -3.33
CA GLN A 753 33.78 -10.18 -4.61
C GLN A 753 35.27 -10.42 -4.86
N THR A 754 35.93 -11.00 -3.87
CA THR A 754 37.38 -11.30 -3.84
C THR A 754 37.63 -12.80 -3.87
N GLU A 755 38.78 -13.23 -4.37
CA GLU A 755 39.15 -14.64 -4.41
C GLU A 755 40.00 -15.03 -3.18
N GLY A 756 39.59 -16.09 -2.48
CA GLY A 756 40.31 -16.63 -1.32
C GLY A 756 39.85 -16.07 0.03
N GLN A 757 40.71 -16.21 1.05
CA GLN A 757 40.48 -15.69 2.40
C GLN A 757 41.45 -14.53 2.66
N ASN A 758 40.91 -13.32 2.83
CA ASN A 758 41.67 -12.13 3.21
C ASN A 758 41.30 -11.72 4.63
N LYS A 759 42.31 -11.71 5.52
CA LYS A 759 42.05 -11.45 6.94
C LYS A 759 41.54 -10.03 7.23
N GLN A 760 41.85 -9.05 6.39
CA GLN A 760 41.32 -7.69 6.57
C GLN A 760 39.82 -7.62 6.22
N GLU A 761 39.40 -8.27 5.13
CA GLU A 761 37.98 -8.34 4.75
C GLU A 761 37.13 -9.11 5.76
N GLU A 762 37.68 -10.19 6.34
CA GLU A 762 37.07 -10.87 7.49
C GLU A 762 36.86 -9.92 8.66
N ASN A 763 37.87 -9.16 9.05
CA ASN A 763 37.79 -8.26 10.21
C ASN A 763 36.77 -7.13 9.99
N VAL A 764 36.66 -6.57 8.78
CA VAL A 764 35.60 -5.60 8.45
C VAL A 764 34.22 -6.25 8.54
N THR A 765 34.07 -7.47 8.02
CA THR A 765 32.79 -8.21 8.09
C THR A 765 32.40 -8.51 9.55
N GLU A 766 33.40 -8.82 10.38
CA GLU A 766 33.24 -9.09 11.81
C GLU A 766 32.80 -7.84 12.59
N ASP A 767 33.44 -6.69 12.35
CA ASP A 767 33.01 -5.40 12.90
C ASP A 767 31.58 -5.03 12.45
N LEU A 768 31.24 -5.21 11.16
CA LEU A 768 29.88 -4.92 10.66
C LEU A 768 28.80 -5.74 11.38
N ILE A 769 29.05 -7.03 11.63
CA ILE A 769 28.12 -7.90 12.36
C ILE A 769 28.08 -7.50 13.84
N ASN A 770 29.22 -7.36 14.52
CA ASN A 770 29.27 -7.06 15.95
C ASN A 770 28.67 -5.67 16.28
N LEU A 771 28.89 -4.68 15.40
CA LEU A 771 28.39 -3.30 15.56
C LEU A 771 27.00 -3.07 14.95
N TYR A 772 26.34 -4.10 14.40
CA TYR A 772 25.04 -4.02 13.70
C TYR A 772 24.03 -3.08 14.36
N VAL A 773 23.78 -3.26 15.66
CA VAL A 773 22.80 -2.48 16.43
C VAL A 773 23.10 -0.97 16.37
N ARG A 774 24.37 -0.59 16.45
CA ARG A 774 24.83 0.81 16.42
C ARG A 774 24.99 1.36 15.00
N LEU A 775 25.32 0.50 14.03
CA LEU A 775 25.51 0.93 12.62
C LEU A 775 24.19 1.23 11.91
N PHE A 776 23.14 0.49 12.23
CA PHE A 776 21.82 0.58 11.58
C PHE A 776 20.74 1.17 12.50
N ASP A 777 21.15 1.81 13.60
CA ASP A 777 20.32 2.50 14.60
C ASP A 777 19.12 1.65 15.07
N VAL A 778 19.38 0.37 15.32
CA VAL A 778 18.41 -0.61 15.84
C VAL A 778 18.18 -0.33 17.31
N ASN A 779 16.92 -0.13 17.71
CA ASN A 779 16.61 0.20 19.10
C ASN A 779 16.66 -1.05 20.00
N GLU A 780 16.77 -0.84 21.32
CA GLU A 780 16.87 -1.96 22.27
C GLU A 780 15.65 -2.89 22.22
N ASP A 781 14.47 -2.37 21.93
CA ASP A 781 13.23 -3.15 21.86
C ASP A 781 13.22 -4.09 20.64
N GLN A 782 13.77 -3.64 19.50
CA GLN A 782 14.02 -4.50 18.33
C GLN A 782 15.06 -5.57 18.64
N VAL A 783 16.13 -5.27 19.38
CA VAL A 783 17.12 -6.27 19.81
C VAL A 783 16.50 -7.31 20.74
N LYS A 784 15.73 -6.86 21.76
CA LYS A 784 14.97 -7.74 22.65
C LYS A 784 14.00 -8.63 21.87
N GLN A 785 13.25 -8.05 20.92
CA GLN A 785 12.34 -8.80 20.04
C GLN A 785 13.08 -9.84 19.19
N MET A 786 14.23 -9.48 18.62
CA MET A 786 15.09 -10.42 17.87
C MET A 786 15.59 -11.56 18.76
N ASP A 787 16.03 -11.27 19.99
CA ASP A 787 16.53 -12.28 20.93
C ASP A 787 15.40 -13.20 21.46
N ILE A 788 14.18 -12.68 21.68
CA ILE A 788 12.97 -13.47 21.99
C ILE A 788 12.62 -14.42 20.84
N GLU A 789 12.51 -13.90 19.61
CA GLU A 789 12.23 -14.69 18.43
C GLU A 789 13.32 -15.75 18.16
N ASN A 790 14.59 -15.40 18.36
CA ASN A 790 15.70 -16.35 18.24
C ASN A 790 15.56 -17.45 19.30
N SER A 791 15.34 -17.10 20.57
CA SER A 791 15.13 -18.07 21.66
C SER A 791 14.07 -19.12 21.31
N TYR A 792 12.96 -18.70 20.68
CA TYR A 792 11.91 -19.59 20.21
C TYR A 792 12.34 -20.51 19.07
N ILE A 793 13.03 -19.97 18.06
CA ILE A 793 13.53 -20.78 16.95
C ILE A 793 14.58 -21.81 17.44
N MET A 794 15.29 -21.49 18.53
CA MET A 794 16.39 -22.29 19.06
C MET A 794 15.98 -23.37 20.07
N THR A 795 15.11 -23.04 21.04
CA THR A 795 14.71 -23.95 22.14
C THR A 795 13.84 -25.15 21.67
N TRP A 796 13.41 -25.16 20.40
CA TRP A 796 12.47 -26.11 19.80
C TRP A 796 12.99 -27.55 19.57
N LYS A 797 13.89 -28.11 20.42
CA LYS A 797 14.57 -29.39 20.08
C LYS A 797 14.93 -30.48 21.10
N ASP A 798 14.67 -30.37 22.41
CA ASP A 798 15.01 -31.45 23.38
C ASP A 798 13.92 -32.53 23.59
N THR A 799 13.13 -32.80 22.55
CA THR A 799 12.32 -34.02 22.47
C THR A 799 12.52 -34.66 21.09
N GLN A 800 12.78 -35.97 21.02
CA GLN A 800 12.67 -36.71 19.76
C GLN A 800 11.20 -36.86 19.37
N ILE A 801 10.65 -35.76 18.84
CA ILE A 801 9.29 -35.57 18.33
C ILE A 801 9.47 -34.71 17.07
N PRO A 802 8.68 -34.91 16.00
CA PRO A 802 8.78 -34.09 14.79
C PRO A 802 8.54 -32.58 15.06
N GLN A 803 9.64 -31.81 15.07
CA GLN A 803 9.72 -30.35 14.87
C GLN A 803 8.79 -29.46 15.74
N THR A 804 9.09 -29.25 17.04
CA THR A 804 8.55 -28.19 17.99
C THR A 804 8.94 -28.53 19.46
N VAL A 805 9.39 -27.60 20.34
CA VAL A 805 9.61 -27.85 21.81
C VAL A 805 9.47 -26.60 22.73
N ASP A 806 9.02 -26.78 23.97
CA ASP A 806 8.32 -25.79 24.79
C ASP A 806 9.02 -25.43 26.14
N LEU A 807 8.91 -24.19 26.66
CA LEU A 807 9.50 -23.71 27.95
C LEU A 807 8.70 -24.19 29.17
N ILE A 808 9.33 -24.54 30.31
CA ILE A 808 8.60 -24.91 31.54
C ILE A 808 8.38 -23.69 32.46
N ILE A 809 7.13 -23.40 32.86
CA ILE A 809 6.71 -22.29 33.73
C ILE A 809 5.83 -22.81 34.89
N GLU A 810 5.92 -22.20 36.07
CA GLU A 810 5.01 -22.45 37.20
C GLU A 810 3.73 -21.59 37.10
N VAL A 811 2.56 -22.21 37.29
CA VAL A 811 1.25 -21.55 37.22
C VAL A 811 0.41 -21.92 38.42
N TYR A 812 -0.21 -20.92 39.05
CA TYR A 812 -1.06 -21.11 40.23
C TYR A 812 -2.54 -21.19 39.83
N LEU A 813 -3.36 -21.94 40.58
CA LEU A 813 -4.82 -21.98 40.37
C LEU A 813 -5.58 -21.34 41.54
N GLU A 814 -6.48 -20.40 41.23
CA GLU A 814 -7.32 -19.59 42.11
C GLU A 814 -6.58 -18.63 43.07
N LYS A 815 -5.50 -19.10 43.72
CA LYS A 815 -4.64 -18.34 44.64
C LYS A 815 -3.19 -18.79 44.52
N LYS A 816 -2.23 -17.92 44.89
CA LYS A 816 -0.80 -18.24 45.01
C LYS A 816 -0.52 -18.95 46.34
N GLU A 817 -0.88 -20.24 46.41
CA GLU A 817 -0.64 -21.11 47.58
C GLU A 817 0.20 -22.34 47.12
N PRO A 818 1.06 -22.95 47.97
CA PRO A 818 1.94 -24.04 47.54
C PRO A 818 1.18 -25.28 47.01
N ASP A 819 0.03 -25.58 47.60
CA ASP A 819 -0.81 -26.73 47.21
C ASP A 819 -1.63 -26.48 45.92
N SER A 820 -1.43 -25.33 45.26
CA SER A 820 -2.14 -24.92 44.04
C SER A 820 -1.23 -24.54 42.86
N SER A 821 0.07 -24.83 42.92
CA SER A 821 1.01 -24.58 41.81
C SER A 821 1.19 -25.79 40.88
N TYR A 822 1.43 -25.52 39.59
CA TYR A 822 1.54 -26.51 38.52
C TYR A 822 2.68 -26.15 37.56
N MET A 823 3.63 -27.07 37.36
CA MET A 823 4.73 -26.91 36.41
C MET A 823 4.30 -27.36 35.01
N LEU A 824 4.30 -26.45 34.04
CA LEU A 824 3.71 -26.63 32.72
C LEU A 824 4.69 -26.30 31.59
N ARG A 825 4.70 -27.13 30.54
CA ARG A 825 5.41 -26.86 29.27
C ARG A 825 4.56 -25.93 28.41
N VAL A 826 5.16 -24.83 27.96
CA VAL A 826 4.58 -23.66 27.32
C VAL A 826 5.32 -23.40 26.01
N SER A 827 4.70 -23.73 24.88
CA SER A 827 5.34 -23.47 23.59
C SER A 827 5.48 -21.97 23.36
N PRO A 828 6.48 -21.53 22.58
CA PRO A 828 6.51 -20.29 21.82
C PRO A 828 5.30 -19.96 20.92
N THR A 829 4.28 -20.83 20.91
CA THR A 829 2.97 -20.57 20.31
C THR A 829 1.82 -20.80 21.29
N MET A 830 2.10 -21.15 22.56
CA MET A 830 1.10 -21.55 23.54
C MET A 830 0.39 -20.29 24.00
N THR A 831 -0.89 -20.26 23.69
CA THR A 831 -1.78 -19.18 24.04
C THR A 831 -2.25 -19.30 25.49
N ALA A 832 -2.66 -18.17 26.09
CA ALA A 832 -3.21 -18.17 27.45
C ALA A 832 -4.43 -19.10 27.61
N GLU A 833 -5.19 -19.34 26.54
CA GLU A 833 -6.30 -20.32 26.51
C GLU A 833 -5.82 -21.77 26.61
N GLU A 834 -4.70 -22.11 25.97
CA GLU A 834 -4.11 -23.46 26.02
C GLU A 834 -3.49 -23.73 27.41
N LEU A 835 -2.77 -22.76 27.97
CA LEU A 835 -2.24 -22.84 29.34
C LEU A 835 -3.37 -22.95 30.38
N THR A 836 -4.42 -22.11 30.28
CA THR A 836 -5.62 -22.20 31.14
C THR A 836 -6.20 -23.62 31.14
N HIS A 837 -6.29 -24.24 29.96
CA HIS A 837 -6.82 -25.59 29.85
C HIS A 837 -5.91 -26.65 30.43
N SER A 838 -4.59 -26.53 30.24
CA SER A 838 -3.64 -27.50 30.82
C SER A 838 -3.62 -27.49 32.36
N VAL A 839 -3.71 -26.32 33.01
CA VAL A 839 -3.82 -26.24 34.50
C VAL A 839 -5.11 -26.93 35.00
N LEU A 840 -6.24 -26.64 34.37
CA LEU A 840 -7.54 -27.16 34.77
C LEU A 840 -7.65 -28.68 34.57
N GLU A 841 -7.07 -29.21 33.48
CA GLU A 841 -6.98 -30.65 33.24
C GLU A 841 -6.07 -31.34 34.26
N MET A 842 -4.91 -30.75 34.62
CA MET A 842 -4.02 -31.30 35.65
C MET A 842 -4.66 -31.40 37.04
N LYS A 843 -5.53 -30.46 37.43
CA LYS A 843 -6.29 -30.52 38.70
C LYS A 843 -7.60 -31.31 38.59
N ASN A 844 -7.96 -31.87 37.43
CA ASN A 844 -9.27 -32.50 37.17
C ASN A 844 -10.46 -31.58 37.51
N VAL A 845 -10.30 -30.26 37.35
CA VAL A 845 -11.39 -29.30 37.61
C VAL A 845 -12.43 -29.40 36.50
N ILE A 846 -13.59 -29.95 36.85
CA ILE A 846 -14.74 -30.04 35.95
C ILE A 846 -15.32 -28.63 35.76
N SER A 847 -14.75 -27.89 34.82
CA SER A 847 -15.20 -26.55 34.42
C SER A 847 -16.64 -26.60 33.95
N ASP A 848 -17.58 -26.20 34.81
CA ASP A 848 -18.98 -26.05 34.43
C ASP A 848 -19.10 -24.93 33.36
N LYS A 849 -20.04 -25.08 32.41
CA LYS A 849 -20.10 -24.25 31.19
C LYS A 849 -20.34 -22.75 31.48
N LYS A 850 -20.65 -22.36 32.71
CA LYS A 850 -20.93 -20.98 33.14
C LYS A 850 -19.69 -20.20 33.58
N ASP A 851 -18.64 -20.88 34.01
CA ASP A 851 -17.50 -20.26 34.69
C ASP A 851 -16.36 -20.03 33.71
N VAL A 852 -16.05 -18.75 33.50
CA VAL A 852 -15.02 -18.33 32.54
C VAL A 852 -13.69 -18.27 33.26
N TRP A 853 -12.92 -19.34 33.17
CA TRP A 853 -11.54 -19.38 33.62
C TRP A 853 -10.61 -18.69 32.63
N VAL A 854 -9.66 -17.92 33.13
CA VAL A 854 -8.67 -17.18 32.34
C VAL A 854 -7.34 -17.16 33.10
N THR A 855 -6.21 -17.24 32.40
CA THR A 855 -4.89 -16.89 32.94
C THR A 855 -4.80 -15.38 33.14
N PHE A 856 -4.45 -14.96 34.33
CA PHE A 856 -4.04 -13.61 34.64
C PHE A 856 -2.52 -13.56 34.78
N GLU A 857 -1.95 -12.44 34.34
CA GLU A 857 -0.64 -11.99 34.76
C GLU A 857 -0.83 -11.14 36.02
N VAL A 858 -0.07 -11.47 37.06
CA VAL A 858 0.06 -10.67 38.27
C VAL A 858 1.51 -10.23 38.37
N ILE A 859 1.74 -8.96 38.64
CA ILE A 859 3.06 -8.35 38.86
C ILE A 859 3.05 -7.56 40.18
N GLU A 860 4.22 -7.21 40.70
CA GLU A 860 4.37 -6.48 41.96
C GLU A 860 3.62 -7.17 43.12
N ASN A 861 3.72 -8.51 43.19
CA ASN A 861 3.13 -9.38 44.22
C ASN A 861 1.59 -9.33 44.38
N GLY A 862 0.86 -8.64 43.52
CA GLY A 862 -0.60 -8.55 43.59
C GLY A 862 -1.16 -7.14 43.47
N ASP A 863 -0.31 -6.11 43.49
CA ASP A 863 -0.74 -4.71 43.34
C ASP A 863 -1.26 -4.42 41.92
N LEU A 864 -0.75 -5.14 40.92
CA LEU A 864 -1.20 -5.07 39.53
C LEU A 864 -1.53 -6.47 38.98
N GLU A 865 -2.74 -6.62 38.46
CA GLU A 865 -3.23 -7.85 37.86
C GLU A 865 -4.05 -7.56 36.60
N ARG A 866 -3.79 -8.29 35.51
CA ARG A 866 -4.60 -8.23 34.29
C ARG A 866 -4.90 -9.62 33.71
N PRO A 867 -6.10 -9.83 33.12
CA PRO A 867 -6.38 -11.04 32.37
C PRO A 867 -5.59 -11.03 31.06
N LEU A 868 -4.84 -12.10 30.78
CA LEU A 868 -4.16 -12.26 29.49
C LEU A 868 -5.18 -12.51 28.40
N HIS A 869 -4.98 -11.91 27.22
CA HIS A 869 -5.87 -12.20 26.10
C HIS A 869 -5.76 -13.67 25.72
N HIS A 870 -6.87 -14.31 25.36
CA HIS A 870 -6.90 -15.76 25.16
C HIS A 870 -6.01 -16.27 24.00
N LYS A 871 -5.55 -15.36 23.12
CA LYS A 871 -4.53 -15.60 22.07
C LYS A 871 -3.14 -15.03 22.38
N GLU A 872 -2.98 -14.25 23.45
CA GLU A 872 -1.64 -13.78 23.85
C GLU A 872 -0.77 -15.01 24.07
N ASN A 873 0.41 -14.99 23.46
CA ASN A 873 1.43 -15.99 23.64
C ASN A 873 1.93 -15.85 25.08
N VAL A 874 1.71 -16.88 25.89
CA VAL A 874 2.08 -16.84 27.31
C VAL A 874 3.57 -16.61 27.45
N LEU A 875 4.35 -17.18 26.53
CA LEU A 875 5.79 -17.10 26.59
C LEU A 875 6.31 -15.69 26.28
N ASP A 876 5.69 -14.97 25.33
CA ASP A 876 6.04 -13.57 25.04
C ASP A 876 5.82 -12.70 26.29
N GLN A 877 4.75 -13.00 27.03
CA GLN A 877 4.42 -12.23 28.23
C GLN A 877 5.34 -12.56 29.42
N VAL A 878 5.62 -13.84 29.66
CA VAL A 878 6.52 -14.26 30.75
C VAL A 878 7.95 -13.77 30.50
N LEU A 879 8.39 -13.68 29.25
CA LEU A 879 9.69 -13.08 28.92
C LEU A 879 9.76 -11.58 29.22
N GLN A 880 8.63 -10.83 29.17
CA GLN A 880 8.61 -9.41 29.55
C GLN A 880 8.86 -9.18 31.05
N TRP A 881 8.62 -10.17 31.92
CA TRP A 881 8.87 -10.03 33.36
C TRP A 881 10.34 -9.85 33.71
N SER A 882 11.24 -10.26 32.81
CA SER A 882 12.69 -9.98 32.93
C SER A 882 13.02 -8.48 32.93
N LEU A 883 12.07 -7.62 32.57
CA LEU A 883 12.19 -6.16 32.56
C LEU A 883 11.68 -5.50 33.86
N LEU A 884 11.11 -6.27 34.79
CA LEU A 884 10.62 -5.76 36.08
C LEU A 884 11.76 -5.64 37.10
N SER A 885 11.63 -4.68 38.03
CA SER A 885 12.60 -4.43 39.12
C SER A 885 12.85 -5.65 39.99
N GLU A 886 11.80 -6.44 40.25
CA GLU A 886 11.84 -7.71 40.98
C GLU A 886 11.05 -8.78 40.20
N PRO A 887 11.69 -9.53 39.29
CA PRO A 887 10.98 -10.49 38.43
C PRO A 887 10.23 -11.60 39.18
N GLU A 888 10.70 -11.99 40.38
CA GLU A 888 10.03 -12.98 41.24
C GLU A 888 8.68 -12.50 41.81
N SER A 889 8.41 -11.19 41.74
CA SER A 889 7.10 -10.62 42.11
C SER A 889 6.01 -10.92 41.07
N ALA A 890 6.39 -11.37 39.86
CA ALA A 890 5.49 -11.69 38.76
C ALA A 890 5.16 -13.20 38.68
N TYR A 891 3.90 -13.53 38.39
CA TYR A 891 3.44 -14.92 38.29
C TYR A 891 2.14 -15.06 37.48
N LEU A 892 1.91 -16.27 36.96
CA LEU A 892 0.67 -16.62 36.26
C LEU A 892 -0.31 -17.25 37.26
N ILE A 893 -1.56 -16.80 37.20
CA ILE A 893 -2.64 -17.37 38.00
C ILE A 893 -3.89 -17.61 37.15
N VAL A 894 -4.41 -18.83 37.16
CA VAL A 894 -5.64 -19.20 36.45
C VAL A 894 -6.82 -19.11 37.43
N LYS A 895 -7.79 -18.22 37.16
CA LYS A 895 -8.96 -18.02 38.04
C LYS A 895 -10.22 -17.60 37.26
N GLN A 896 -11.36 -17.57 37.95
CA GLN A 896 -12.65 -17.23 37.35
C GLN A 896 -12.81 -15.71 37.12
N PHE A 897 -13.11 -15.32 35.89
CA PHE A 897 -13.27 -13.92 35.46
C PHE A 897 -14.66 -13.36 35.79
N GLN A 898 -14.78 -12.68 36.94
CA GLN A 898 -16.08 -12.26 37.47
C GLN A 898 -16.76 -11.10 36.72
N ALA A 899 -16.03 -10.26 35.98
CA ALA A 899 -16.60 -9.10 35.29
C ALA A 899 -17.65 -9.47 34.20
N ALA A 900 -17.58 -10.68 33.64
CA ALA A 900 -18.58 -11.22 32.72
C ALA A 900 -19.99 -11.34 33.34
N LYS A 901 -20.11 -11.23 34.68
CA LYS A 901 -21.38 -11.24 35.42
C LYS A 901 -22.02 -9.83 35.47
N ALA A 902 -21.21 -8.77 35.62
CA ALA A 902 -21.68 -7.38 35.68
C ALA A 902 -22.17 -6.87 34.30
N ILE A 903 -21.41 -7.18 33.24
CA ILE A 903 -21.78 -6.86 31.86
C ILE A 903 -23.08 -7.56 31.43
N LYS A 904 -23.36 -8.75 31.97
CA LYS A 904 -24.63 -9.48 31.79
C LYS A 904 -25.84 -8.67 32.30
N THR A 905 -25.68 -7.94 33.40
CA THR A 905 -26.73 -7.08 33.98
C THR A 905 -26.94 -5.82 33.15
N TYR A 906 -25.86 -5.21 32.66
CA TYR A 906 -25.93 -4.00 31.81
C TYR A 906 -26.60 -4.27 30.45
N LEU A 907 -26.30 -5.41 29.83
CA LEU A 907 -26.90 -5.82 28.56
C LEU A 907 -28.37 -6.22 28.67
N ALA A 908 -28.81 -6.68 29.84
CA ALA A 908 -30.22 -6.96 30.10
C ALA A 908 -31.07 -5.68 30.16
N ALA A 909 -30.47 -4.50 30.39
CA ALA A 909 -31.18 -3.23 30.47
C ALA A 909 -31.38 -2.54 29.10
N ASN A 910 -30.46 -2.75 28.15
CA ASN A 910 -30.37 -1.96 26.91
C ASN A 910 -30.73 -2.74 25.62
N SER A 911 -31.68 -3.67 25.69
CA SER A 911 -32.29 -4.26 24.48
C SER A 911 -33.82 -4.32 24.59
N THR A 912 -34.51 -3.52 23.76
CA THR A 912 -35.98 -3.43 23.73
C THR A 912 -36.53 -3.59 22.32
N LEU A 913 -36.32 -4.77 21.71
CA LEU A 913 -37.39 -5.74 21.40
C LEU A 913 -36.82 -7.02 20.73
N GLU A 914 -37.07 -8.17 21.39
CA GLU A 914 -36.89 -9.58 20.97
C GLU A 914 -35.66 -9.99 20.12
N PRO A 915 -34.68 -10.72 20.69
CA PRO A 915 -33.61 -11.38 19.93
C PRO A 915 -34.10 -12.69 19.28
N GLY A 916 -33.60 -12.99 18.08
CA GLY A 916 -33.84 -14.26 17.41
C GLY A 916 -33.30 -15.47 18.19
N LYS A 917 -33.94 -16.64 18.01
CA LYS A 917 -33.80 -17.80 18.91
C LYS A 917 -32.37 -18.38 18.93
N ALA A 918 -31.86 -18.65 20.13
CA ALA A 918 -30.53 -19.20 20.35
C ALA A 918 -30.53 -20.39 21.33
N GLY A 919 -29.64 -21.38 21.16
CA GLY A 919 -29.57 -22.56 22.04
C GLY A 919 -28.66 -23.69 21.55
N ASN A 920 -28.31 -24.63 22.42
CA ASN A 920 -27.50 -25.80 22.07
C ASN A 920 -28.37 -26.87 21.37
N LEU A 921 -27.90 -27.37 20.23
CA LEU A 921 -28.48 -28.44 19.45
C LEU A 921 -27.41 -29.44 19.02
N LYS A 922 -27.71 -30.73 19.15
CA LYS A 922 -26.91 -31.81 18.57
C LYS A 922 -27.33 -32.01 17.12
N TRP A 923 -26.50 -31.70 16.13
CA TRP A 923 -26.84 -31.79 14.69
C TRP A 923 -26.08 -32.89 13.94
N ARG A 924 -26.59 -33.27 12.76
CA ARG A 924 -25.99 -34.21 11.81
C ARG A 924 -26.34 -33.80 10.38
N GLU A 925 -25.43 -34.05 9.44
CA GLU A 925 -25.63 -33.95 7.99
C GLU A 925 -25.76 -35.36 7.40
N GLU A 926 -26.78 -35.63 6.57
CA GLU A 926 -26.90 -36.89 5.83
C GLU A 926 -27.05 -36.60 4.30
N PRO A 927 -26.38 -37.37 3.41
CA PRO A 927 -25.55 -38.56 3.68
C PRO A 927 -24.08 -38.27 4.01
N SER A 928 -23.50 -39.10 4.89
CA SER A 928 -22.14 -38.94 5.41
C SER A 928 -21.05 -39.42 4.42
N LYS A 929 -20.36 -38.49 3.75
CA LYS A 929 -19.29 -38.79 2.75
C LYS A 929 -17.84 -38.56 3.23
N LEU A 930 -17.57 -38.48 4.54
CA LEU A 930 -16.21 -38.37 5.08
C LEU A 930 -16.06 -39.17 6.39
N LEU A 931 -14.82 -39.56 6.71
CA LEU A 931 -14.40 -40.60 7.68
C LEU A 931 -14.66 -40.29 9.18
N SER A 932 -15.82 -39.74 9.53
CA SER A 932 -16.38 -39.76 10.88
C SER A 932 -17.86 -40.16 10.81
N GLY A 933 -18.16 -41.40 11.23
CA GLY A 933 -19.45 -42.04 10.98
C GLY A 933 -20.66 -41.42 11.69
N ASN A 934 -21.83 -42.03 11.47
CA ASN A 934 -23.19 -41.64 11.90
C ASN A 934 -23.36 -41.19 13.37
N LYS A 935 -22.78 -40.06 13.76
CA LYS A 935 -22.82 -39.47 15.11
C LYS A 935 -23.27 -38.01 15.03
N PHE A 936 -24.05 -37.60 16.02
CA PHE A 936 -24.47 -36.20 16.18
C PHE A 936 -23.31 -35.38 16.74
N GLN A 937 -23.23 -34.10 16.37
CA GLN A 937 -22.23 -33.14 16.83
C GLN A 937 -22.93 -32.01 17.58
N ASP A 938 -22.46 -31.64 18.76
CA ASP A 938 -22.97 -30.48 19.49
C ASP A 938 -22.67 -29.17 18.76
N ARG A 939 -23.64 -28.25 18.71
CA ARG A 939 -23.51 -26.89 18.19
C ARG A 939 -24.39 -25.94 18.98
N TYR A 940 -23.90 -24.73 19.23
CA TYR A 940 -24.80 -23.65 19.59
C TYR A 940 -25.36 -23.02 18.31
N CYS A 941 -26.67 -22.92 18.22
CA CYS A 941 -27.37 -22.43 17.05
C CYS A 941 -28.02 -21.08 17.40
N VAL A 942 -27.97 -20.12 16.48
CA VAL A 942 -28.56 -18.78 16.64
C VAL A 942 -29.27 -18.42 15.34
N LEU A 943 -30.59 -18.27 15.39
CA LEU A 943 -31.37 -17.67 14.31
C LEU A 943 -31.31 -16.15 14.48
N LYS A 944 -30.59 -15.45 13.60
CA LYS A 944 -30.44 -13.98 13.63
C LYS A 944 -30.30 -13.45 12.21
N ASP A 945 -30.87 -12.28 11.92
CA ASP A 945 -30.83 -11.61 10.61
C ASP A 945 -31.24 -12.54 9.45
N GLU A 946 -32.36 -13.26 9.64
CA GLU A 946 -32.91 -14.30 8.77
C GLU A 946 -31.92 -15.44 8.39
N LYS A 947 -30.93 -15.72 9.25
CA LYS A 947 -29.90 -16.75 9.07
C LYS A 947 -29.76 -17.61 10.32
N LEU A 948 -29.77 -18.93 10.16
CA LEU A 948 -29.42 -19.87 11.22
C LEU A 948 -27.91 -20.08 11.26
N LEU A 949 -27.27 -19.46 12.24
CA LEU A 949 -25.83 -19.49 12.48
C LEU A 949 -25.50 -20.67 13.42
N LEU A 950 -24.55 -21.53 13.02
CA LEU A 950 -24.15 -22.75 13.72
C LEU A 950 -22.72 -22.58 14.25
N TYR A 951 -22.52 -22.60 15.57
CA TYR A 951 -21.22 -22.38 16.23
C TYR A 951 -20.70 -23.67 16.87
N LYS A 952 -19.39 -23.95 16.71
CA LYS A 952 -18.81 -25.27 17.03
C LYS A 952 -19.07 -25.71 18.47
N ASP A 953 -18.80 -24.81 19.41
CA ASP A 953 -19.13 -24.97 20.83
C ASP A 953 -19.27 -23.59 21.49
N MET A 954 -20.28 -23.47 22.34
CA MET A 954 -20.39 -22.37 23.31
C MET A 954 -19.93 -22.87 24.69
N LYS A 955 -18.63 -22.74 24.98
CA LYS A 955 -18.07 -22.60 26.35
C LYS A 955 -18.47 -21.22 26.94
N VAL A 956 -19.76 -20.85 26.83
CA VAL A 956 -20.40 -19.53 27.11
C VAL A 956 -19.70 -18.23 26.58
N SER A 957 -18.62 -18.32 25.80
CA SER A 957 -18.69 -17.94 24.37
C SER A 957 -20.13 -18.15 23.85
N VAL A 958 -20.86 -17.30 23.11
CA VAL A 958 -20.50 -16.29 22.09
C VAL A 958 -21.02 -14.87 22.39
N HIS A 959 -21.84 -14.60 23.41
CA HIS A 959 -22.45 -13.24 23.58
C HIS A 959 -22.34 -12.53 24.94
N SER A 960 -22.38 -13.19 26.12
CA SER A 960 -22.18 -12.45 27.39
C SER A 960 -20.71 -12.17 27.70
N THR A 961 -19.87 -13.22 27.59
CA THR A 961 -18.41 -13.09 27.76
C THR A 961 -17.79 -12.38 26.57
N LEU A 962 -18.49 -12.35 25.42
CA LEU A 962 -17.99 -11.68 24.24
C LEU A 962 -18.09 -10.17 24.35
N ILE A 963 -18.96 -9.60 25.19
CA ILE A 963 -19.00 -8.15 25.39
C ILE A 963 -17.98 -7.73 26.45
N GLY A 964 -17.70 -8.56 27.47
CA GLY A 964 -16.52 -8.36 28.32
C GLY A 964 -15.19 -8.55 27.57
N ARG A 965 -15.10 -9.54 26.68
CA ARG A 965 -13.96 -9.68 25.77
C ARG A 965 -13.96 -8.58 24.70
N GLU A 966 -15.09 -8.10 24.17
CA GLU A 966 -15.14 -7.01 23.16
C GLU A 966 -14.75 -5.66 23.76
N ILE A 967 -15.08 -5.38 25.02
CA ILE A 967 -14.54 -4.24 25.78
C ILE A 967 -13.00 -4.35 25.92
N LEU A 968 -12.48 -5.52 26.32
CA LEU A 968 -11.03 -5.79 26.36
C LEU A 968 -10.36 -5.86 24.97
N LYS A 969 -11.13 -5.87 23.88
CA LYS A 969 -10.67 -6.00 22.49
C LYS A 969 -10.81 -4.71 21.69
N SER A 970 -11.46 -3.69 22.24
CA SER A 970 -11.68 -2.39 21.61
C SER A 970 -10.85 -1.26 22.21
N GLY A 971 -10.00 -1.55 23.21
CA GLY A 971 -9.15 -0.55 23.86
C GLY A 971 -9.90 0.42 24.79
N TRP A 972 -11.10 0.04 25.26
CA TRP A 972 -11.85 0.85 26.23
C TRP A 972 -11.49 0.48 27.68
N PHE A 973 -10.24 0.72 28.07
CA PHE A 973 -9.76 1.02 29.42
C PHE A 973 -8.36 1.65 29.35
#